data_AF-A0A9E5DLI3-F1
#
_entry.id   AF-A0A9E5DLI3-F1
#
_cell.length_a   1.000
_cell.length_b   1.000
_cell.length_c   1.000
_cell.angle_alpha   90.00
_cell.angle_beta   90.00
_cell.angle_gamma   90.00
#
_symmetry.space_group_name_H-M   'P 1'
#
loop_
_entity.id
_entity.type
_entity.pdbx_description
1 polymer ?
#
loop_
_entity_poly.entity_id
_entity_poly.type
_entity_poly.pdbx_seq_one_letter_code
_entity_poly.pdbx_strand_id
1 'polypeptide(L)'
;MTSGNVGIAIYNSNNNVISGNNIANNNNNGGWDGCGIYLSSSSANINFNRIYGNMEDGLLNYGGIINATNNWWGSNNDPTLNSSNIYNIVGIITYAPWIVLSTNVNYEESNPIVTADLTHNSAGNDTSSQGHVPDDIPVNYFTRAHTIMATVNTRNGKANATYTSGIGTITVTVDGQSVLIPINDHTPPTVTASLAGGVYNTTKTVTLTASDDSGMDPILYYSLNNGATWNSHAKTITLNLNQGITNLKFYARDNAGNMCLNQTITYAIDLTAPTVTANLAGGAYNTTKTVILTASDNFDSNPVIYYTTNGSTPTTSSTKYVGSINIVSTTTLKFIAVDNAGNQAAIQTQNYILNLPIINVNTGKSYSTIQSAIDDSSTSDGDTINIKNGTYTENVVVNKKLIIRSVSGANVTVKSVTIASTGSGSTIQNLTLNKLALNSANDCFITGNTVNGAGISFVSANNNHISNNNISNCGIPGIYMDTSNNNTIVGNNITNNHAAGIEILYSINNLISGNNIENNGFRQYGGIYIVYSSANINFNRILGNDAYGIFNEGNGTVNATNNWWGLNMDPATNSSNIYDYGGTGKITCNPWLILNVAANPASTNNNSTITADLTHNSAGNDTSSQGHVPDGIPVDFTATSGTIINSPYTRNGKAAAVLSNLQSIGANVIVKLDNQNVSTLVIKTPARAILTINSTALDYYTNQQLNFAYEINLTSPVTWVSVVYNEAGIVGAESLKVLVNGNTVLTKYFMNYRSVPNDNIQMTLTYPGGSSTRNETIYYRNGPDAGFEIIQSFAIATNKITDNTVQSWLNRNSTYPTGATKAAYGTFMTALTTLWLSDKLADEMASQLNVTWSRTPPTVVMSGVNMYGTGYVHCQDPAMGMSVNGAVDNIKNFRFACSFLLSEVEHAAVGATGLSVSSTVAGIMSGILNGETFDMIRNGSMVTIMLNGSPDSQIIIDSDSGLVWDLTESNGFVYKGAISQVNAYCYHDQLTSSSLVNFKLDK
;
A
#
# COMPACT_ATOMS: atom_id res chain seq x y z
N MET A 1 117.70 -92.96 20.15
CA MET A 1 117.45 -94.33 19.63
C MET A 1 117.02 -95.15 20.83
N THR A 2 115.86 -95.80 20.91
CA THR A 2 114.93 -96.36 19.92
C THR A 2 113.48 -96.18 20.39
N SER A 3 112.62 -95.70 19.48
CA SER A 3 111.16 -95.95 19.37
C SER A 3 110.29 -96.02 20.63
N GLY A 4 109.46 -95.00 20.85
CA GLY A 4 108.27 -95.10 21.72
C GLY A 4 107.63 -93.75 22.06
N ASN A 5 106.79 -93.22 21.16
CA ASN A 5 105.61 -92.36 21.34
C ASN A 5 105.43 -91.42 22.57
N VAL A 6 106.48 -90.89 23.20
CA VAL A 6 106.35 -89.71 24.10
C VAL A 6 106.15 -88.45 23.27
N GLY A 7 105.16 -87.62 23.64
CA GLY A 7 104.85 -86.39 22.89
C GLY A 7 106.03 -85.42 22.83
N ILE A 8 106.57 -85.03 23.99
CA ILE A 8 107.79 -84.21 24.11
C ILE A 8 108.70 -84.81 25.17
N ALA A 9 109.95 -85.10 24.83
CA ALA A 9 110.94 -85.62 25.78
C ALA A 9 112.16 -84.72 25.90
N ILE A 10 112.54 -84.33 27.12
CA ILE A 10 113.68 -83.45 27.42
C ILE A 10 114.61 -84.14 28.41
N TYR A 11 115.90 -84.21 28.05
CA TYR A 11 116.93 -84.86 28.86
C TYR A 11 118.08 -83.90 29.15
N ASN A 12 118.44 -83.76 30.43
CA ASN A 12 119.59 -82.98 30.91
C ASN A 12 119.68 -81.55 30.35
N SER A 13 118.54 -80.87 30.21
CA SER A 13 118.46 -79.51 29.65
C SER A 13 117.74 -78.56 30.61
N ASN A 14 118.22 -77.32 30.72
CA ASN A 14 117.63 -76.31 31.61
C ASN A 14 117.12 -75.11 30.81
N ASN A 15 116.17 -74.37 31.38
CA ASN A 15 115.52 -73.18 30.80
C ASN A 15 114.72 -73.46 29.53
N ASN A 16 114.14 -74.66 29.39
CA ASN A 16 113.27 -74.98 28.27
C ASN A 16 111.90 -74.30 28.42
N VAL A 17 111.29 -73.91 27.30
CA VAL A 17 109.93 -73.36 27.28
C VAL A 17 109.08 -74.21 26.36
N ILE A 18 108.02 -74.80 26.90
CA ILE A 18 107.00 -75.54 26.15
C ILE A 18 105.70 -74.76 26.29
N SER A 19 105.26 -74.09 25.22
CA SER A 19 104.04 -73.28 25.26
C SER A 19 103.28 -73.33 23.96
N GLY A 20 101.94 -73.30 24.05
CA GLY A 20 101.05 -73.27 22.89
C GLY A 20 101.03 -74.57 22.08
N ASN A 21 101.30 -75.72 22.70
CA ASN A 21 101.29 -77.02 22.01
C ASN A 21 100.03 -77.83 22.31
N ASN A 22 99.58 -78.61 21.33
CA ASN A 22 98.53 -79.61 21.51
C ASN A 22 99.18 -80.99 21.70
N ILE A 23 99.23 -81.45 22.95
CA ILE A 23 99.94 -82.64 23.41
C ILE A 23 98.90 -83.62 23.94
N ALA A 24 98.15 -84.22 23.01
CA ALA A 24 97.01 -85.04 23.33
C ALA A 24 97.06 -86.42 22.67
N ASN A 25 96.45 -87.41 23.33
CA ASN A 25 96.26 -88.79 22.83
C ASN A 25 97.55 -89.56 22.45
N ASN A 26 98.66 -89.32 23.16
CA ASN A 26 99.87 -90.14 23.01
C ASN A 26 99.61 -91.54 23.62
N ASN A 27 99.74 -92.61 22.81
CA ASN A 27 99.29 -93.97 23.13
C ASN A 27 100.35 -95.02 22.77
N ASN A 28 100.77 -95.86 23.74
CA ASN A 28 101.51 -97.11 23.47
C ASN A 28 101.47 -98.13 24.64
N ASN A 29 101.42 -99.42 24.31
CA ASN A 29 101.30 -100.55 25.25
C ASN A 29 102.63 -100.84 26.00
N GLY A 30 102.85 -100.17 27.12
CA GLY A 30 103.69 -100.66 28.23
C GLY A 30 105.06 -99.98 28.41
N GLY A 31 105.24 -99.32 29.57
CA GLY A 31 106.45 -98.59 29.95
C GLY A 31 106.37 -97.10 29.60
N TRP A 32 107.37 -96.32 30.05
CA TRP A 32 107.55 -94.84 30.02
C TRP A 32 107.21 -94.09 28.70
N ASP A 33 106.81 -94.79 27.65
CA ASP A 33 106.62 -94.37 26.27
C ASP A 33 105.18 -93.88 25.95
N GLY A 34 104.31 -93.74 26.96
CA GLY A 34 102.91 -93.26 26.83
C GLY A 34 102.64 -91.85 27.38
N CYS A 35 103.69 -91.13 27.80
CA CYS A 35 103.57 -89.82 28.42
C CYS A 35 103.38 -88.67 27.41
N GLY A 36 102.62 -87.66 27.79
CA GLY A 36 102.48 -86.43 27.00
C GLY A 36 103.79 -85.65 26.96
N ILE A 37 104.34 -85.33 28.14
CA ILE A 37 105.64 -84.67 28.29
C ILE A 37 106.48 -85.44 29.29
N TYR A 38 107.69 -85.81 28.92
CA TYR A 38 108.66 -86.47 29.79
C TYR A 38 109.89 -85.58 30.00
N LEU A 39 110.28 -85.34 31.25
CA LEU A 39 111.50 -84.62 31.59
C LEU A 39 112.39 -85.44 32.51
N SER A 40 113.67 -85.57 32.17
CA SER A 40 114.68 -86.20 33.02
C SER A 40 115.78 -85.20 33.35
N SER A 41 116.00 -84.95 34.65
CA SER A 41 117.05 -84.04 35.15
C SER A 41 117.09 -82.68 34.45
N SER A 42 115.92 -82.07 34.21
CA SER A 42 115.74 -80.90 33.35
C SER A 42 114.85 -79.83 33.98
N SER A 43 115.10 -78.54 33.73
CA SER A 43 114.18 -77.45 34.11
C SER A 43 113.40 -76.90 32.90
N ALA A 44 112.11 -76.69 33.08
CA ALA A 44 111.21 -76.20 32.03
C ALA A 44 110.04 -75.35 32.58
N ASN A 45 109.65 -74.33 31.81
CA ASN A 45 108.37 -73.66 31.92
C ASN A 45 107.43 -74.24 30.86
N ILE A 46 106.34 -74.86 31.30
CA ILE A 46 105.36 -75.58 30.49
C ILE A 46 104.03 -74.88 30.71
N ASN A 47 103.62 -73.95 29.86
CA ASN A 47 102.40 -73.18 30.08
C ASN A 47 101.56 -73.13 28.80
N PHE A 48 100.25 -72.94 28.91
CA PHE A 48 99.35 -72.74 27.77
C PHE A 48 99.33 -73.88 26.74
N ASN A 49 99.60 -75.11 27.18
CA ASN A 49 99.47 -76.30 26.35
C ASN A 49 98.11 -76.96 26.60
N ARG A 50 97.59 -77.64 25.58
CA ARG A 50 96.47 -78.58 25.71
C ARG A 50 97.07 -79.97 25.93
N ILE A 51 96.93 -80.50 27.14
CA ILE A 51 97.50 -81.79 27.56
C ILE A 51 96.35 -82.70 28.00
N TYR A 52 95.93 -83.63 27.15
CA TYR A 52 94.73 -84.44 27.45
C TYR A 52 94.75 -85.81 26.75
N GLY A 53 94.14 -86.82 27.36
CA GLY A 53 93.90 -88.12 26.72
C GLY A 53 95.15 -88.97 26.48
N ASN A 54 96.28 -88.61 27.10
CA ASN A 54 97.51 -89.41 27.06
C ASN A 54 97.34 -90.70 27.89
N MET A 55 97.97 -91.79 27.47
CA MET A 55 97.72 -93.13 28.02
C MET A 55 98.25 -93.35 29.44
N GLU A 56 99.44 -92.83 29.73
CA GLU A 56 100.04 -92.89 31.07
C GLU A 56 99.86 -91.54 31.79
N ASP A 57 100.87 -90.67 31.72
CA ASP A 57 100.90 -89.38 32.40
C ASP A 57 100.93 -88.22 31.39
N GLY A 58 100.11 -87.19 31.60
CA GLY A 58 100.18 -85.96 30.81
C GLY A 58 101.54 -85.26 30.91
N LEU A 59 102.12 -85.24 32.12
CA LEU A 59 103.46 -84.73 32.41
C LEU A 59 104.16 -85.64 33.44
N LEU A 60 105.31 -86.19 33.07
CA LEU A 60 106.16 -87.02 33.91
C LEU A 60 107.51 -86.34 34.19
N ASN A 61 107.81 -86.08 35.47
CA ASN A 61 109.09 -85.49 35.90
C ASN A 61 109.98 -86.49 36.63
N TYR A 62 111.17 -86.67 36.07
CA TYR A 62 112.23 -87.56 36.55
C TYR A 62 113.51 -86.76 36.86
N GLY A 63 113.41 -85.78 37.76
CA GLY A 63 114.58 -85.17 38.42
C GLY A 63 114.81 -83.66 38.19
N GLY A 64 113.79 -82.81 38.02
CA GLY A 64 113.99 -81.38 37.72
C GLY A 64 113.04 -80.39 38.42
N ILE A 65 113.22 -79.08 38.15
CA ILE A 65 112.32 -78.00 38.61
C ILE A 65 111.46 -77.55 37.42
N ILE A 66 110.15 -77.80 37.51
CA ILE A 66 109.18 -77.52 36.44
C ILE A 66 108.11 -76.56 36.93
N ASN A 67 107.80 -75.56 36.11
CA ASN A 67 106.60 -74.74 36.24
C ASN A 67 105.64 -75.14 35.12
N ALA A 68 104.59 -75.89 35.46
CA ALA A 68 103.54 -76.40 34.59
C ALA A 68 102.20 -75.64 34.74
N THR A 69 102.25 -74.33 35.00
CA THR A 69 101.04 -73.52 35.24
C THR A 69 100.32 -73.16 33.94
N ASN A 70 99.02 -72.86 34.03
CA ASN A 70 98.17 -72.42 32.93
C ASN A 70 98.13 -73.39 31.74
N ASN A 71 98.21 -74.70 31.96
CA ASN A 71 97.87 -75.70 30.94
C ASN A 71 96.40 -76.13 31.07
N TRP A 72 95.80 -76.56 29.96
CA TRP A 72 94.52 -77.24 29.96
C TRP A 72 94.74 -78.75 30.03
N TRP A 73 94.25 -79.37 31.09
CA TRP A 73 94.42 -80.80 31.36
C TRP A 73 93.23 -81.65 30.87
N GLY A 74 92.37 -81.09 30.01
CA GLY A 74 91.16 -81.75 29.50
C GLY A 74 89.95 -81.75 30.45
N SER A 75 90.08 -81.19 31.65
CA SER A 75 88.98 -81.07 32.62
C SER A 75 89.15 -79.84 33.49
N ASN A 76 88.04 -79.37 34.05
CA ASN A 76 88.03 -78.30 35.06
C ASN A 76 88.54 -78.77 36.43
N ASN A 77 88.62 -80.07 36.64
CA ASN A 77 89.11 -80.65 37.88
C ASN A 77 90.61 -80.37 38.07
N ASP A 78 91.05 -80.33 39.33
CA ASP A 78 92.48 -80.23 39.66
C ASP A 78 93.25 -81.38 38.99
N PRO A 79 94.32 -81.10 38.23
CA PRO A 79 95.09 -82.14 37.57
C PRO A 79 95.79 -83.07 38.56
N THR A 80 95.94 -82.72 39.85
CA THR A 80 96.51 -83.51 40.95
C THR A 80 97.91 -84.10 40.71
N LEU A 81 98.84 -83.83 41.62
CA LEU A 81 100.16 -84.49 41.63
C LEU A 81 100.03 -86.00 41.88
N ASN A 82 100.82 -86.78 41.14
CA ASN A 82 100.86 -88.25 41.12
C ASN A 82 99.57 -88.90 40.60
N SER A 83 99.02 -88.32 39.54
CA SER A 83 97.90 -88.85 38.76
C SER A 83 98.30 -88.99 37.29
N SER A 84 97.42 -89.56 36.47
CA SER A 84 97.58 -89.66 35.01
C SER A 84 97.69 -88.30 34.29
N ASN A 85 97.48 -87.17 34.97
CA ASN A 85 97.75 -85.86 34.39
C ASN A 85 99.17 -85.40 34.71
N ILE A 86 99.61 -85.54 35.96
CA ILE A 86 100.94 -85.09 36.42
C ILE A 86 101.52 -86.13 37.37
N TYR A 87 102.67 -86.69 37.04
CA TYR A 87 103.40 -87.64 37.89
C TYR A 87 104.82 -87.14 38.15
N ASN A 88 105.20 -87.01 39.42
CA ASN A 88 106.49 -86.47 39.82
C ASN A 88 107.27 -87.51 40.63
N ILE A 89 108.29 -88.11 40.03
CA ILE A 89 109.07 -89.16 40.69
C ILE A 89 110.16 -88.55 41.57
N VAL A 90 110.92 -87.58 41.03
CA VAL A 90 111.96 -86.83 41.75
C VAL A 90 111.97 -85.39 41.22
N GLY A 91 112.04 -84.38 42.10
CA GLY A 91 112.09 -82.96 41.71
C GLY A 91 110.90 -82.13 42.22
N ILE A 92 110.75 -80.89 41.71
CA ILE A 92 109.71 -79.94 42.12
C ILE A 92 108.85 -79.57 40.90
N ILE A 93 107.53 -79.73 41.00
CA ILE A 93 106.57 -79.25 40.00
C ILE A 93 105.61 -78.25 40.64
N THR A 94 105.47 -77.07 40.01
CA THR A 94 104.39 -76.11 40.28
C THR A 94 103.40 -76.17 39.12
N TYR A 95 102.12 -76.47 39.34
CA TYR A 95 101.16 -76.67 38.24
C TYR A 95 99.85 -75.88 38.38
N ALA A 96 99.61 -75.28 39.56
CA ALA A 96 98.46 -74.41 39.81
C ALA A 96 98.86 -72.94 39.64
N PRO A 97 98.02 -72.10 39.01
CA PRO A 97 96.68 -72.42 38.50
C PRO A 97 96.73 -73.15 37.13
N TRP A 98 95.66 -73.84 36.74
CA TRP A 98 95.49 -74.48 35.42
C TRP A 98 94.31 -73.87 34.67
N ILE A 99 94.23 -74.03 33.35
CA ILE A 99 93.11 -73.48 32.55
C ILE A 99 91.82 -74.25 32.83
N VAL A 100 90.68 -73.55 32.86
CA VAL A 100 89.34 -74.14 33.04
C VAL A 100 88.41 -73.73 31.91
N LEU A 101 87.51 -74.63 31.50
CA LEU A 101 86.37 -74.34 30.63
C LEU A 101 85.29 -73.60 31.41
N SER A 102 85.02 -72.37 31.01
CA SER A 102 83.90 -71.56 31.48
C SER A 102 82.94 -71.24 30.33
N THR A 103 81.70 -70.84 30.66
CA THR A 103 80.68 -70.50 29.67
C THR A 103 79.95 -69.21 30.01
N ASN A 104 79.57 -68.44 29.00
CA ASN A 104 78.76 -67.22 29.14
C ASN A 104 77.66 -67.16 28.06
N VAL A 105 76.56 -66.44 28.34
CA VAL A 105 75.50 -66.15 27.35
C VAL A 105 75.32 -64.65 27.22
N ASN A 106 75.29 -64.16 25.99
CA ASN A 106 74.94 -62.78 25.66
C ASN A 106 73.51 -62.72 25.07
N TYR A 107 72.65 -61.87 25.65
CA TYR A 107 71.25 -61.66 25.26
C TYR A 107 71.00 -60.34 24.51
N GLU A 108 72.04 -59.57 24.20
CA GLU A 108 71.92 -58.27 23.52
C GLU A 108 71.48 -58.38 22.04
N GLU A 109 71.50 -59.59 21.47
CA GLU A 109 71.06 -59.86 20.10
C GLU A 109 69.75 -60.68 20.08
N SER A 110 69.01 -60.61 18.97
CA SER A 110 67.73 -61.32 18.78
C SER A 110 67.83 -62.85 18.90
N ASN A 111 69.04 -63.40 18.87
CA ASN A 111 69.33 -64.79 19.19
C ASN A 111 70.48 -64.84 20.23
N PRO A 112 70.30 -65.53 21.38
CA PRO A 112 71.37 -65.63 22.39
C PRO A 112 72.65 -66.26 21.83
N ILE A 113 73.81 -65.67 22.13
CA ILE A 113 75.13 -66.23 21.79
C ILE A 113 75.72 -66.91 23.01
N VAL A 114 76.01 -68.21 22.89
CA VAL A 114 76.67 -69.00 23.94
C VAL A 114 78.16 -69.10 23.63
N THR A 115 78.99 -68.65 24.56
CA THR A 115 80.45 -68.65 24.46
C THR A 115 81.05 -69.71 25.37
N ALA A 116 81.92 -70.55 24.83
CA ALA A 116 82.86 -71.37 25.58
C ALA A 116 84.21 -70.65 25.68
N ASP A 117 84.79 -70.62 26.88
CA ASP A 117 85.96 -69.80 27.20
C ASP A 117 87.02 -70.61 27.98
N LEU A 118 88.18 -70.79 27.36
CA LEU A 118 89.40 -71.42 27.92
C LEU A 118 90.52 -70.40 28.17
N THR A 119 90.19 -69.11 28.31
CA THR A 119 91.17 -68.07 28.64
C THR A 119 91.28 -67.82 30.14
N HIS A 120 90.48 -68.49 30.96
CA HIS A 120 90.50 -68.33 32.41
C HIS A 120 91.17 -69.51 33.10
N ASN A 121 91.94 -69.22 34.14
CA ASN A 121 92.53 -70.26 34.98
C ASN A 121 91.67 -70.57 36.20
N SER A 122 92.02 -71.62 36.95
CA SER A 122 91.29 -72.14 38.10
C SER A 122 91.23 -71.17 39.29
N ALA A 123 92.00 -70.08 39.25
CA ALA A 123 91.92 -68.96 40.20
C ALA A 123 90.98 -67.83 39.73
N GLY A 124 90.33 -67.99 38.57
CA GLY A 124 89.42 -67.01 37.97
C GLY A 124 90.11 -65.87 37.21
N ASN A 125 91.43 -65.93 37.01
CA ASN A 125 92.16 -64.88 36.28
C ASN A 125 92.09 -65.13 34.78
N ASP A 126 91.82 -64.08 34.00
CA ASP A 126 91.95 -64.11 32.53
C ASP A 126 93.43 -64.10 32.14
N THR A 127 93.88 -65.17 31.49
CA THR A 127 95.25 -65.35 31.02
C THR A 127 95.44 -64.87 29.59
N SER A 128 94.41 -64.42 28.89
CA SER A 128 94.45 -64.05 27.46
C SER A 128 95.62 -63.14 27.07
N SER A 129 96.03 -62.22 27.94
CA SER A 129 97.18 -61.32 27.74
C SER A 129 98.57 -61.95 27.94
N GLN A 130 98.64 -63.07 28.65
CA GLN A 130 99.86 -63.83 28.93
C GLN A 130 100.08 -64.98 27.92
N GLY A 131 98.98 -65.50 27.36
CA GLY A 131 98.94 -66.61 26.43
C GLY A 131 97.61 -67.36 26.51
N HIS A 132 97.34 -68.22 25.54
CA HIS A 132 96.16 -69.08 25.54
C HIS A 132 96.52 -70.49 25.05
N VAL A 133 95.69 -71.46 25.41
CA VAL A 133 95.74 -72.81 24.84
C VAL A 133 95.64 -72.73 23.30
N PRO A 134 96.22 -73.69 22.55
CA PRO A 134 96.19 -73.67 21.10
C PRO A 134 94.78 -73.47 20.54
N ASP A 135 94.68 -72.77 19.41
CA ASP A 135 93.42 -72.66 18.69
C ASP A 135 93.06 -73.96 17.97
N ASP A 136 91.89 -73.99 17.35
CA ASP A 136 91.32 -75.16 16.67
C ASP A 136 90.97 -76.34 17.58
N ILE A 137 90.67 -76.06 18.86
CA ILE A 137 90.07 -77.05 19.78
C ILE A 137 88.56 -77.12 19.49
N PRO A 138 88.01 -78.29 19.12
CA PRO A 138 86.58 -78.41 18.82
C PRO A 138 85.73 -78.32 20.10
N VAL A 139 84.76 -77.42 20.09
CA VAL A 139 83.75 -77.24 21.15
C VAL A 139 82.38 -77.68 20.63
N ASN A 140 81.75 -78.62 21.33
CA ASN A 140 80.42 -79.11 20.98
C ASN A 140 79.34 -78.46 21.86
N TYR A 141 78.30 -77.91 21.24
CA TYR A 141 77.13 -77.32 21.91
C TYR A 141 75.94 -78.25 21.73
N PHE A 142 75.36 -78.74 22.82
CA PHE A 142 74.21 -79.65 22.82
C PHE A 142 72.98 -78.98 23.42
N THR A 143 71.80 -79.31 22.88
CA THR A 143 70.55 -79.09 23.63
C THR A 143 70.39 -80.14 24.74
N ARG A 144 69.42 -79.93 25.63
CA ARG A 144 68.99 -80.93 26.64
C ARG A 144 68.59 -82.29 26.04
N ALA A 145 68.25 -82.36 24.74
CA ALA A 145 67.96 -83.61 24.03
C ALA A 145 69.21 -84.32 23.47
N HIS A 146 70.42 -83.85 23.81
CA HIS A 146 71.72 -84.38 23.35
C HIS A 146 71.94 -84.29 21.82
N THR A 147 71.18 -83.46 21.12
CA THR A 147 71.42 -83.13 19.71
C THR A 147 72.51 -82.05 19.61
N ILE A 148 73.52 -82.29 18.76
CA ILE A 148 74.57 -81.30 18.46
C ILE A 148 73.92 -80.13 17.73
N MET A 149 73.99 -78.94 18.32
CA MET A 149 73.56 -77.69 17.70
C MET A 149 74.65 -77.12 16.80
N ALA A 150 75.89 -77.18 17.26
CA ALA A 150 77.06 -76.72 16.52
C ALA A 150 78.33 -77.37 17.10
N THR A 151 79.31 -77.61 16.23
CA THR A 151 80.71 -77.85 16.61
C THR A 151 81.53 -76.67 16.11
N VAL A 152 82.12 -75.91 17.03
CA VAL A 152 82.85 -74.68 16.72
C VAL A 152 84.25 -74.77 17.32
N ASN A 153 85.25 -74.46 16.50
CA ASN A 153 86.65 -74.45 16.93
C ASN A 153 86.98 -73.19 17.73
N THR A 154 87.84 -73.33 18.75
CA THR A 154 88.36 -72.19 19.49
C THR A 154 89.21 -71.27 18.60
N ARG A 155 89.05 -69.96 18.78
CA ARG A 155 89.99 -68.92 18.34
C ARG A 155 90.32 -67.99 19.50
N ASN A 156 91.60 -67.68 19.69
CA ASN A 156 92.12 -67.01 20.88
C ASN A 156 91.58 -67.61 22.19
N GLY A 157 91.46 -68.94 22.24
CA GLY A 157 90.93 -69.66 23.41
C GLY A 157 89.40 -69.59 23.64
N LYS A 158 88.59 -69.04 22.73
CA LYS A 158 87.12 -68.98 22.85
C LYS A 158 86.39 -69.54 21.63
N ALA A 159 85.20 -70.08 21.81
CA ALA A 159 84.30 -70.50 20.72
C ALA A 159 82.89 -69.94 20.99
N ASN A 160 82.15 -69.58 19.93
CA ASN A 160 80.81 -69.01 20.05
C ASN A 160 79.81 -69.79 19.19
N ALA A 161 78.61 -70.04 19.71
CA ALA A 161 77.49 -70.59 18.95
C ALA A 161 76.20 -69.78 19.18
N THR A 162 75.48 -69.47 18.10
CA THR A 162 74.19 -68.78 18.15
C THR A 162 73.06 -69.78 18.40
N TYR A 163 72.15 -69.45 19.32
CA TYR A 163 71.01 -70.29 19.68
C TYR A 163 69.69 -69.68 19.19
N THR A 164 68.96 -70.39 18.33
CA THR A 164 67.85 -69.81 17.56
C THR A 164 66.45 -70.31 17.96
N SER A 165 66.29 -71.09 19.05
CA SER A 165 64.93 -71.53 19.45
C SER A 165 64.73 -71.82 20.96
N GLY A 166 63.87 -71.02 21.59
CA GLY A 166 63.14 -71.35 22.83
C GLY A 166 63.90 -71.22 24.16
N ILE A 167 63.15 -71.28 25.26
CA ILE A 167 63.68 -71.37 26.64
C ILE A 167 64.23 -72.79 26.88
N GLY A 168 65.44 -72.94 27.42
CA GLY A 168 66.07 -74.26 27.56
C GLY A 168 67.40 -74.28 28.32
N THR A 169 68.06 -75.45 28.36
CA THR A 169 69.41 -75.62 28.94
C THR A 169 70.36 -76.15 27.87
N ILE A 170 71.50 -75.49 27.68
CA ILE A 170 72.54 -75.84 26.71
C ILE A 170 73.71 -76.49 27.45
N THR A 171 74.26 -77.57 26.90
CA THR A 171 75.46 -78.23 27.41
C THR A 171 76.63 -77.93 26.47
N VAL A 172 77.69 -77.30 26.97
CA VAL A 172 78.93 -77.00 26.21
C VAL A 172 79.99 -78.02 26.60
N THR A 173 80.61 -78.69 25.63
CA THR A 173 81.60 -79.75 25.89
C THR A 173 82.90 -79.54 25.13
N VAL A 174 84.03 -79.63 25.84
CA VAL A 174 85.40 -79.62 25.29
C VAL A 174 86.17 -80.79 25.91
N ASP A 175 86.83 -81.61 25.09
CA ASP A 175 87.69 -82.71 25.56
C ASP A 175 87.02 -83.66 26.58
N GLY A 176 85.70 -83.86 26.46
CA GLY A 176 84.92 -84.68 27.38
C GLY A 176 84.44 -83.97 28.65
N GLN A 177 84.91 -82.74 28.93
CA GLN A 177 84.39 -81.89 30.00
C GLN A 177 83.16 -81.11 29.55
N SER A 178 82.04 -81.22 30.29
CA SER A 178 80.80 -80.50 30.00
C SER A 178 80.46 -79.42 31.03
N VAL A 179 79.82 -78.33 30.59
CA VAL A 179 79.26 -77.24 31.43
C VAL A 179 77.83 -76.93 30.95
N LEU A 180 76.89 -76.74 31.89
CA LEU A 180 75.47 -76.46 31.61
C LEU A 180 75.13 -74.98 31.76
N ILE A 181 74.33 -74.41 30.84
CA ILE A 181 73.87 -73.01 30.89
C ILE A 181 72.36 -72.86 30.55
N PRO A 182 71.54 -72.19 31.40
CA PRO A 182 70.12 -71.94 31.11
C PRO A 182 69.88 -70.69 30.23
N ILE A 183 68.81 -70.71 29.42
CA ILE A 183 68.31 -69.63 28.55
C ILE A 183 66.90 -69.22 29.00
N ASN A 184 66.66 -67.94 29.33
CA ASN A 184 65.39 -67.39 29.86
C ASN A 184 64.65 -66.46 28.87
N ASP A 185 63.34 -66.25 29.08
CA ASP A 185 62.47 -65.34 28.31
C ASP A 185 62.41 -63.92 28.93
N HIS A 186 62.47 -62.90 28.07
CA HIS A 186 62.61 -61.48 28.43
C HIS A 186 61.74 -60.54 27.57
N THR A 187 60.89 -61.03 26.66
CA THR A 187 60.09 -60.19 25.76
C THR A 187 58.70 -59.87 26.36
N PRO A 188 58.30 -58.60 26.50
CA PRO A 188 56.94 -58.26 26.92
C PRO A 188 55.91 -58.41 25.79
N PRO A 189 54.64 -58.73 26.12
CA PRO A 189 53.57 -58.81 25.11
C PRO A 189 53.25 -57.42 24.52
N THR A 190 52.57 -57.38 23.38
CA THR A 190 52.08 -56.14 22.75
C THR A 190 50.55 -56.10 22.75
N VAL A 191 49.94 -54.91 22.77
CA VAL A 191 48.48 -54.73 22.64
C VAL A 191 48.15 -53.72 21.55
N THR A 192 47.21 -54.07 20.68
CA THR A 192 46.67 -53.20 19.63
C THR A 192 45.17 -52.95 19.84
N ALA A 193 44.69 -51.76 19.48
CA ALA A 193 43.28 -51.41 19.44
C ALA A 193 42.81 -51.30 17.97
N SER A 194 41.67 -51.90 17.63
CA SER A 194 41.15 -51.92 16.26
C SER A 194 40.63 -50.57 15.76
N LEU A 195 40.39 -49.62 16.67
CA LEU A 195 39.84 -48.30 16.37
C LEU A 195 40.72 -47.22 17.02
N ALA A 196 41.20 -46.27 16.23
CA ALA A 196 41.94 -45.11 16.72
C ALA A 196 41.06 -44.23 17.62
N GLY A 197 41.66 -43.45 18.52
CA GLY A 197 40.91 -42.48 19.33
C GLY A 197 40.32 -41.36 18.48
N GLY A 198 39.20 -40.79 18.93
CA GLY A 198 38.52 -39.73 18.18
C GLY A 198 37.10 -39.44 18.66
N VAL A 199 36.46 -38.52 17.94
CA VAL A 199 35.05 -38.14 18.11
C VAL A 199 34.22 -38.84 17.04
N TYR A 200 33.08 -39.40 17.42
CA TYR A 200 32.23 -40.17 16.51
C TYR A 200 30.74 -39.88 16.71
N ASN A 201 30.02 -39.74 15.60
CA ASN A 201 28.56 -39.56 15.55
C ASN A 201 27.73 -40.85 15.52
N THR A 202 28.37 -41.99 15.75
CA THR A 202 27.73 -43.31 15.77
C THR A 202 28.33 -44.13 16.88
N THR A 203 27.57 -45.06 17.45
CA THR A 203 28.12 -46.04 18.40
C THR A 203 29.26 -46.80 17.74
N LYS A 204 30.37 -46.95 18.45
CA LYS A 204 31.57 -47.63 17.94
C LYS A 204 31.89 -48.86 18.76
N THR A 205 32.56 -49.81 18.12
CA THR A 205 33.14 -50.97 18.79
C THR A 205 34.66 -50.90 18.67
N VAL A 206 35.37 -51.15 19.76
CA VAL A 206 36.83 -51.28 19.77
C VAL A 206 37.22 -52.67 20.24
N THR A 207 38.04 -53.35 19.45
CA THR A 207 38.62 -54.64 19.80
C THR A 207 40.06 -54.43 20.23
N LEU A 208 40.40 -54.85 21.45
CA LEU A 208 41.76 -54.91 21.94
C LEU A 208 42.31 -56.32 21.72
N THR A 209 43.50 -56.44 21.15
CA THR A 209 44.19 -57.72 20.90
C THR A 209 45.61 -57.67 21.44
N ALA A 210 45.91 -58.59 22.36
CA ALA A 210 47.23 -58.83 22.91
C ALA A 210 47.96 -59.98 22.19
N SER A 211 49.26 -59.84 21.94
CA SER A 211 50.09 -60.81 21.23
C SER A 211 51.47 -60.93 21.89
N ASP A 212 52.02 -62.13 21.89
CA ASP A 212 53.33 -62.46 22.50
C ASP A 212 54.08 -63.51 21.65
N ASP A 213 55.42 -63.51 21.70
CA ASP A 213 56.27 -64.42 20.91
C ASP A 213 56.61 -65.74 21.63
N SER A 214 56.25 -65.87 22.93
CA SER A 214 56.44 -67.07 23.75
C SER A 214 55.53 -68.26 23.39
N GLY A 215 54.55 -68.06 22.49
CA GLY A 215 53.62 -69.10 22.03
C GLY A 215 52.45 -69.41 22.98
N MET A 216 52.31 -68.69 24.10
CA MET A 216 51.16 -68.74 25.01
C MET A 216 50.36 -67.43 24.98
N ASP A 217 49.04 -67.51 25.20
CA ASP A 217 48.16 -66.33 25.13
C ASP A 217 48.36 -65.39 26.36
N PRO A 218 48.70 -64.11 26.17
CA PRO A 218 48.84 -63.16 27.26
C PRO A 218 47.47 -62.73 27.84
N ILE A 219 47.46 -62.28 29.09
CA ILE A 219 46.28 -61.72 29.75
C ILE A 219 46.25 -60.21 29.51
N LEU A 220 45.19 -59.74 28.86
CA LEU A 220 44.89 -58.34 28.63
C LEU A 220 44.16 -57.75 29.85
N TYR A 221 44.54 -56.56 30.26
CA TYR A 221 43.87 -55.74 31.28
C TYR A 221 43.37 -54.45 30.65
N TYR A 222 42.13 -54.06 30.92
CA TYR A 222 41.54 -52.83 30.40
C TYR A 222 40.61 -52.13 31.39
N SER A 223 40.44 -50.82 31.20
CA SER A 223 39.55 -49.95 31.98
C SER A 223 38.88 -48.95 31.06
N LEU A 224 37.55 -48.81 31.14
CA LEU A 224 36.78 -47.78 30.42
C LEU A 224 36.84 -46.39 31.08
N ASN A 225 37.24 -46.33 32.34
CA ASN A 225 37.22 -45.13 33.18
C ASN A 225 38.63 -44.68 33.61
N ASN A 226 39.59 -44.64 32.66
CA ASN A 226 40.96 -44.16 32.88
C ASN A 226 41.73 -44.82 34.06
N GLY A 227 41.47 -46.10 34.33
CA GLY A 227 42.14 -46.87 35.38
C GLY A 227 41.43 -46.89 36.74
N ALA A 228 40.23 -46.31 36.86
CA ALA A 228 39.45 -46.38 38.10
C ALA A 228 38.96 -47.81 38.42
N THR A 229 38.63 -48.59 37.39
CA THR A 229 38.17 -49.98 37.51
C THR A 229 38.77 -50.83 36.41
N TRP A 230 39.46 -51.91 36.76
CA TRP A 230 40.15 -52.80 35.82
C TRP A 230 39.39 -54.10 35.62
N ASN A 231 39.34 -54.54 34.36
CA ASN A 231 38.84 -55.83 33.92
C ASN A 231 39.97 -56.58 33.22
N SER A 232 39.91 -57.90 33.18
CA SER A 232 40.89 -58.75 32.48
C SER A 232 40.22 -59.70 31.48
N HIS A 233 40.91 -60.04 30.40
CA HIS A 233 40.45 -61.00 29.41
C HIS A 233 41.64 -61.71 28.75
N ALA A 234 41.45 -62.95 28.30
CA ALA A 234 42.48 -63.68 27.57
C ALA A 234 42.57 -63.15 26.12
N LYS A 235 43.76 -62.74 25.67
CA LYS A 235 44.09 -62.38 24.28
C LYS A 235 43.30 -61.22 23.67
N THR A 236 41.98 -61.35 23.47
CA THR A 236 41.17 -60.40 22.68
C THR A 236 39.82 -60.09 23.31
N ILE A 237 39.44 -58.81 23.41
CA ILE A 237 38.11 -58.37 23.87
C ILE A 237 37.53 -57.29 22.95
N THR A 238 36.22 -57.35 22.67
CA THR A 238 35.49 -56.30 21.95
C THR A 238 34.60 -55.51 22.91
N LEU A 239 34.72 -54.19 22.88
CA LEU A 239 34.04 -53.25 23.77
C LEU A 239 33.09 -52.36 22.96
N ASN A 240 31.84 -52.25 23.42
CA ASN A 240 30.85 -51.35 22.84
C ASN A 240 30.97 -49.97 23.51
N LEU A 241 31.20 -48.94 22.70
CA LEU A 241 31.30 -47.54 23.12
C LEU A 241 29.97 -46.83 22.82
N ASN A 242 29.28 -46.42 23.89
CA ASN A 242 28.02 -45.70 23.85
C ASN A 242 28.24 -44.19 24.09
N GLN A 243 27.17 -43.38 24.02
CA GLN A 243 27.22 -41.92 24.25
C GLN A 243 28.09 -41.55 25.45
N GLY A 244 28.95 -40.56 25.25
CA GLY A 244 29.81 -39.99 26.27
C GLY A 244 31.30 -40.21 25.99
N ILE A 245 32.11 -39.80 26.96
CA ILE A 245 33.58 -39.88 26.88
C ILE A 245 34.03 -41.16 27.56
N THR A 246 34.68 -42.04 26.81
CA THR A 246 35.33 -43.26 27.30
C THR A 246 36.85 -43.08 27.23
N ASN A 247 37.53 -43.18 28.37
CA ASN A 247 38.99 -43.17 28.45
C ASN A 247 39.47 -44.61 28.62
N LEU A 248 39.69 -45.30 27.49
CA LEU A 248 40.09 -46.69 27.44
C LEU A 248 41.58 -46.83 27.74
N LYS A 249 41.90 -47.32 28.94
CA LYS A 249 43.27 -47.61 29.36
C LYS A 249 43.51 -49.11 29.36
N PHE A 250 44.63 -49.59 28.81
CA PHE A 250 44.89 -51.03 28.68
C PHE A 250 46.39 -51.38 28.67
N TYR A 251 46.70 -52.62 29.05
CA TYR A 251 48.02 -53.25 28.96
C TYR A 251 47.86 -54.78 28.95
N ALA A 252 48.92 -55.53 28.66
CA ALA A 252 48.94 -56.99 28.77
C ALA A 252 50.13 -57.49 29.60
N ARG A 253 49.97 -58.68 30.17
CA ARG A 253 51.01 -59.43 30.89
C ARG A 253 51.08 -60.86 30.34
N ASP A 254 52.28 -61.35 30.09
CA ASP A 254 52.51 -62.74 29.68
C ASP A 254 52.54 -63.70 30.90
N ASN A 255 52.85 -64.98 30.67
CA ASN A 255 52.93 -65.98 31.73
C ASN A 255 54.28 -65.95 32.49
N ALA A 256 55.33 -65.36 31.91
CA ALA A 256 56.63 -65.15 32.55
C ALA A 256 56.64 -63.94 33.50
N GLY A 257 55.60 -63.10 33.43
CA GLY A 257 55.42 -61.90 34.24
C GLY A 257 55.82 -60.59 33.55
N ASN A 258 56.28 -60.64 32.29
CA ASN A 258 56.63 -59.43 31.54
C ASN A 258 55.37 -58.64 31.18
N MET A 259 55.46 -57.31 31.24
CA MET A 259 54.33 -56.40 31.06
C MET A 259 54.61 -55.37 29.97
N CYS A 260 53.63 -55.14 29.11
CA CYS A 260 53.67 -54.00 28.21
C CYS A 260 53.38 -52.68 28.94
N LEU A 261 53.77 -51.56 28.35
CA LEU A 261 53.42 -50.24 28.88
C LEU A 261 51.91 -50.01 28.82
N ASN A 262 51.39 -49.27 29.80
CA ASN A 262 49.99 -48.81 29.80
C ASN A 262 49.76 -47.87 28.62
N GLN A 263 48.76 -48.20 27.79
CA GLN A 263 48.27 -47.34 26.73
C GLN A 263 46.93 -46.73 27.14
N THR A 264 46.62 -45.53 26.65
CA THR A 264 45.33 -44.87 26.88
C THR A 264 44.83 -44.27 25.57
N ILE A 265 43.59 -44.56 25.21
CA ILE A 265 42.90 -44.00 24.05
C ILE A 265 41.57 -43.40 24.51
N THR A 266 41.31 -42.15 24.12
CA THR A 266 40.05 -41.46 24.41
C THR A 266 39.10 -41.56 23.22
N TYR A 267 37.87 -41.96 23.50
CA TYR A 267 36.76 -41.99 22.54
C TYR A 267 35.65 -41.07 23.05
N ALA A 268 35.19 -40.14 22.21
CA ALA A 268 34.01 -39.33 22.49
C ALA A 268 32.90 -39.73 21.51
N ILE A 269 31.87 -40.40 22.01
CA ILE A 269 30.70 -40.76 21.21
C ILE A 269 29.63 -39.71 21.46
N ASP A 270 29.27 -38.99 20.40
CA ASP A 270 28.22 -38.00 20.45
C ASP A 270 27.18 -38.24 19.37
N LEU A 271 26.00 -38.71 19.76
CA LEU A 271 24.88 -39.08 18.88
C LEU A 271 23.79 -38.00 18.83
N THR A 272 23.95 -36.91 19.59
CA THR A 272 22.91 -35.89 19.71
C THR A 272 23.16 -34.82 18.67
N ALA A 273 22.14 -34.50 17.87
CA ALA A 273 22.27 -33.41 16.92
C ALA A 273 22.15 -32.05 17.62
N PRO A 274 22.85 -31.01 17.14
CA PRO A 274 22.70 -29.66 17.66
C PRO A 274 21.29 -29.14 17.41
N THR A 275 20.87 -28.18 18.22
CA THR A 275 19.67 -27.37 18.00
C THR A 275 20.05 -26.05 17.35
N VAL A 276 19.22 -25.51 16.46
CA VAL A 276 19.46 -24.21 15.81
C VAL A 276 18.16 -23.42 15.68
N THR A 277 18.20 -22.12 15.98
CA THR A 277 17.03 -21.24 15.95
C THR A 277 17.37 -19.87 15.36
N ALA A 278 16.34 -19.16 14.89
CA ALA A 278 16.43 -17.76 14.49
C ALA A 278 15.75 -16.88 15.56
N ASN A 279 16.31 -15.71 15.84
CA ASN A 279 15.74 -14.75 16.79
C ASN A 279 14.37 -14.17 16.33
N LEU A 280 14.12 -14.13 15.02
CA LEU A 280 12.89 -13.65 14.41
C LEU A 280 12.16 -14.82 13.74
N ALA A 281 10.86 -14.94 13.99
CA ALA A 281 10.01 -15.86 13.25
C ALA A 281 9.72 -15.33 11.84
N GLY A 282 9.49 -16.24 10.90
CA GLY A 282 8.96 -15.93 9.58
C GLY A 282 7.59 -15.26 9.67
N GLY A 283 7.29 -14.39 8.72
CA GLY A 283 6.08 -13.57 8.71
C GLY A 283 6.17 -12.40 7.74
N ALA A 284 5.11 -11.59 7.71
CA ALA A 284 5.05 -10.38 6.92
C ALA A 284 5.62 -9.19 7.69
N TYR A 285 6.52 -8.44 7.05
CA TYR A 285 7.15 -7.25 7.61
C TYR A 285 7.12 -6.09 6.62
N ASN A 286 6.98 -4.88 7.13
CA ASN A 286 6.94 -3.63 6.34
C ASN A 286 8.26 -2.83 6.41
N THR A 287 9.27 -3.38 7.08
CA THR A 287 10.65 -2.86 7.14
C THR A 287 11.61 -4.01 6.89
N THR A 288 12.85 -3.69 6.49
CA THR A 288 13.94 -4.66 6.50
C THR A 288 14.15 -5.23 7.91
N LYS A 289 14.66 -6.46 8.00
CA LYS A 289 14.88 -7.18 9.27
C LYS A 289 16.29 -7.74 9.34
N THR A 290 16.82 -7.82 10.56
CA THR A 290 18.12 -8.43 10.83
C THR A 290 17.90 -9.70 11.65
N VAL A 291 18.27 -10.84 11.06
CA VAL A 291 18.11 -12.18 11.64
C VAL A 291 19.43 -12.64 12.23
N ILE A 292 19.38 -13.10 13.48
CA ILE A 292 20.48 -13.71 14.21
C ILE A 292 20.15 -15.18 14.40
N LEU A 293 21.08 -16.04 14.02
CA LEU A 293 20.98 -17.49 14.22
C LEU A 293 21.79 -17.90 15.46
N THR A 294 21.26 -18.84 16.23
CA THR A 294 21.89 -19.38 17.45
C THR A 294 21.79 -20.89 17.43
N ALA A 295 22.89 -21.57 17.71
CA ALA A 295 22.95 -23.03 17.86
C ALA A 295 23.51 -23.42 19.22
N SER A 296 23.03 -24.55 19.74
CA SER A 296 23.48 -25.14 21.00
C SER A 296 23.45 -26.66 20.92
N ASP A 297 24.43 -27.29 21.54
CA ASP A 297 24.60 -28.74 21.59
C ASP A 297 25.06 -29.20 22.98
N ASN A 298 24.94 -30.49 23.28
CA ASN A 298 25.29 -31.07 24.58
C ASN A 298 26.80 -31.37 24.74
N PHE A 299 27.55 -31.60 23.66
CA PHE A 299 29.00 -31.84 23.68
C PHE A 299 29.81 -30.78 22.94
N ASP A 300 29.23 -30.16 21.92
CA ASP A 300 29.87 -29.07 21.17
C ASP A 300 29.40 -27.68 21.67
N SER A 301 30.34 -26.90 22.20
CA SER A 301 30.04 -25.54 22.65
C SER A 301 29.82 -24.55 21.50
N ASN A 302 30.25 -24.87 20.28
CA ASN A 302 30.14 -23.98 19.12
C ASN A 302 29.78 -24.72 17.82
N PRO A 303 28.56 -25.30 17.72
CA PRO A 303 28.12 -25.93 16.48
C PRO A 303 28.15 -24.96 15.30
N VAL A 304 28.56 -25.44 14.13
CA VAL A 304 28.70 -24.60 12.93
C VAL A 304 27.36 -24.50 12.20
N ILE A 305 26.87 -23.28 11.98
CA ILE A 305 25.62 -23.01 11.27
C ILE A 305 25.89 -22.76 9.77
N TYR A 306 25.09 -23.39 8.92
CA TYR A 306 25.07 -23.19 7.47
C TYR A 306 23.67 -22.79 7.00
N TYR A 307 23.58 -21.88 6.03
CA TYR A 307 22.29 -21.35 5.58
C TYR A 307 22.22 -21.03 4.08
N THR A 308 20.99 -20.85 3.60
CA THR A 308 20.63 -20.41 2.25
C THR A 308 19.46 -19.42 2.35
N THR A 309 19.41 -18.41 1.46
CA THR A 309 18.38 -17.35 1.47
C THR A 309 17.39 -17.43 0.31
N ASN A 310 17.65 -18.30 -0.66
CA ASN A 310 16.82 -18.54 -1.84
C ASN A 310 15.89 -19.75 -1.68
N GLY A 311 15.82 -20.34 -0.50
CA GLY A 311 15.01 -21.53 -0.21
C GLY A 311 15.59 -22.87 -0.66
N SER A 312 16.80 -22.92 -1.21
CA SER A 312 17.48 -24.20 -1.47
C SER A 312 17.82 -24.91 -0.16
N THR A 313 17.94 -26.23 -0.17
CA THR A 313 18.30 -27.00 1.03
C THR A 313 19.76 -26.72 1.42
N PRO A 314 20.06 -26.26 2.66
CA PRO A 314 21.43 -26.01 3.10
C PRO A 314 22.18 -27.33 3.34
N THR A 315 23.49 -27.31 3.09
CA THR A 315 24.46 -28.39 3.35
C THR A 315 25.73 -27.78 3.97
N THR A 316 26.70 -28.61 4.37
CA THR A 316 28.02 -28.14 4.85
C THR A 316 28.84 -27.40 3.79
N SER A 317 28.44 -27.43 2.52
CA SER A 317 29.01 -26.62 1.43
C SER A 317 28.28 -25.29 1.22
N SER A 318 27.17 -25.04 1.93
CA SER A 318 26.43 -23.78 1.87
C SER A 318 27.15 -22.66 2.63
N THR A 319 26.59 -21.45 2.62
CA THR A 319 27.20 -20.30 3.30
C THR A 319 27.28 -20.51 4.80
N LYS A 320 28.49 -20.41 5.37
CA LYS A 320 28.73 -20.47 6.81
C LYS A 320 28.23 -19.17 7.47
N TYR A 321 27.46 -19.31 8.54
CA TYR A 321 26.98 -18.17 9.33
C TYR A 321 28.13 -17.57 10.15
N VAL A 322 28.48 -16.32 9.87
CA VAL A 322 29.57 -15.58 10.54
C VAL A 322 29.11 -14.24 11.14
N GLY A 323 27.84 -13.87 10.93
CA GLY A 323 27.25 -12.61 11.37
C GLY A 323 25.77 -12.54 10.97
N SER A 324 25.06 -11.52 11.47
CA SER A 324 23.62 -11.37 11.24
C SER A 324 23.24 -11.28 9.76
N ILE A 325 22.09 -11.84 9.40
CA ILE A 325 21.55 -11.87 8.04
C ILE A 325 20.54 -10.74 7.86
N ASN A 326 20.77 -9.84 6.90
CA ASN A 326 19.82 -8.76 6.59
C ASN A 326 18.81 -9.21 5.53
N ILE A 327 17.54 -9.24 5.92
CA ILE A 327 16.38 -9.49 5.08
C ILE A 327 15.92 -8.17 4.47
N VAL A 328 16.33 -7.94 3.22
CA VAL A 328 16.06 -6.70 2.46
C VAL A 328 14.98 -6.88 1.38
N SER A 329 14.57 -8.11 1.12
CA SER A 329 13.47 -8.49 0.22
C SER A 329 12.79 -9.77 0.74
N THR A 330 11.68 -10.18 0.10
CA THR A 330 11.04 -11.46 0.42
C THR A 330 12.05 -12.60 0.28
N THR A 331 12.31 -13.29 1.38
CA THR A 331 13.44 -14.22 1.53
C THR A 331 12.96 -15.50 2.20
N THR A 332 13.32 -16.65 1.63
CA THR A 332 13.13 -17.96 2.26
C THR A 332 14.46 -18.40 2.86
N LEU A 333 14.63 -18.18 4.16
CA LEU A 333 15.84 -18.52 4.89
C LEU A 333 15.75 -19.97 5.38
N LYS A 334 16.65 -20.84 4.92
CA LYS A 334 16.83 -22.19 5.45
C LYS A 334 18.18 -22.33 6.11
N PHE A 335 18.25 -23.04 7.22
CA PHE A 335 19.50 -23.23 7.96
C PHE A 335 19.56 -24.55 8.73
N ILE A 336 20.79 -25.02 8.94
CA ILE A 336 21.15 -26.20 9.75
C ILE A 336 22.35 -25.85 10.64
N ALA A 337 22.53 -26.61 11.72
CA ALA A 337 23.77 -26.64 12.48
C ALA A 337 24.40 -28.04 12.39
N VAL A 338 25.73 -28.09 12.40
CA VAL A 338 26.53 -29.32 12.43
C VAL A 338 27.53 -29.20 13.55
N ASP A 339 27.58 -30.19 14.44
CA ASP A 339 28.55 -30.25 15.53
C ASP A 339 29.91 -30.82 15.06
N ASN A 340 30.88 -30.84 15.96
CA ASN A 340 32.22 -31.39 15.69
C ASN A 340 32.24 -32.93 15.50
N ALA A 341 31.24 -33.67 15.97
CA ALA A 341 31.12 -35.12 15.73
C ALA A 341 30.54 -35.44 14.33
N GLY A 342 29.89 -34.45 13.71
CA GLY A 342 29.22 -34.54 12.42
C GLY A 342 27.72 -34.84 12.51
N ASN A 343 27.06 -34.68 13.67
CA ASN A 343 25.59 -34.74 13.71
C ASN A 343 25.00 -33.44 13.14
N GLN A 344 23.90 -33.58 12.39
CA GLN A 344 23.24 -32.46 11.72
C GLN A 344 21.85 -32.22 12.31
N ALA A 345 21.57 -30.96 12.67
CA ALA A 345 20.23 -30.52 13.06
C ALA A 345 19.20 -30.72 11.93
N ALA A 346 17.92 -30.83 12.29
CA ALA A 346 16.84 -30.75 11.31
C ALA A 346 16.84 -29.40 10.58
N ILE A 347 16.55 -29.40 9.27
CA ILE A 347 16.49 -28.19 8.45
C ILE A 347 15.38 -27.27 8.98
N GLN A 348 15.77 -26.08 9.43
CA GLN A 348 14.83 -25.02 9.80
C GLN A 348 14.52 -24.16 8.58
N THR A 349 13.27 -23.71 8.45
CA THR A 349 12.81 -22.84 7.36
C THR A 349 12.05 -21.65 7.94
N GLN A 350 12.42 -20.44 7.53
CA GLN A 350 11.75 -19.18 7.88
C GLN A 350 11.41 -18.40 6.62
N ASN A 351 10.12 -18.10 6.43
CA ASN A 351 9.62 -17.35 5.28
C ASN A 351 9.38 -15.90 5.68
N TYR A 352 10.22 -14.98 5.21
CA TYR A 352 10.07 -13.55 5.45
C TYR A 352 9.43 -12.91 4.22
N ILE A 353 8.22 -12.35 4.38
CA ILE A 353 7.50 -11.64 3.32
C ILE A 353 7.68 -10.14 3.55
N LEU A 354 8.32 -9.42 2.62
CA LEU A 354 8.63 -8.00 2.78
C LEU A 354 7.68 -7.12 1.94
N ASN A 355 6.74 -6.46 2.62
CA ASN A 355 5.77 -5.55 2.01
C ASN A 355 6.21 -4.09 2.18
N LEU A 356 7.33 -3.74 1.56
CA LEU A 356 7.91 -2.40 1.69
C LEU A 356 7.02 -1.33 1.00
N PRO A 357 7.08 -0.06 1.45
CA PRO A 357 6.13 0.96 1.03
C PRO A 357 6.47 1.63 -0.31
N ILE A 358 7.70 1.47 -0.82
CA ILE A 358 8.13 2.00 -2.11
C ILE A 358 8.23 0.85 -3.10
N ILE A 359 7.71 1.02 -4.32
CA ILE A 359 7.73 -0.03 -5.34
C ILE A 359 8.18 0.59 -6.67
N ASN A 360 9.22 0.03 -7.28
CA ASN A 360 9.46 0.24 -8.71
C ASN A 360 8.50 -0.69 -9.46
N VAL A 361 7.50 -0.11 -10.12
CA VAL A 361 6.42 -0.86 -10.78
C VAL A 361 6.96 -1.68 -11.95
N ASN A 362 7.99 -1.18 -12.63
CA ASN A 362 8.56 -1.80 -13.82
C ASN A 362 9.36 -3.06 -13.46
N THR A 363 10.10 -3.04 -12.35
CA THR A 363 10.92 -4.18 -11.91
C THR A 363 10.22 -5.09 -10.90
N GLY A 364 9.10 -4.65 -10.31
CA GLY A 364 8.38 -5.35 -9.24
C GLY A 364 9.11 -5.35 -7.89
N LYS A 365 10.31 -4.75 -7.81
CA LYS A 365 11.09 -4.65 -6.58
C LYS A 365 10.49 -3.60 -5.64
N SER A 366 10.54 -3.89 -4.34
CA SER A 366 10.07 -3.01 -3.28
C SER A 366 11.22 -2.56 -2.38
N TYR A 367 11.13 -1.34 -1.83
CA TYR A 367 12.20 -0.67 -1.10
C TYR A 367 11.68 0.07 0.13
N SER A 368 12.52 0.23 1.15
CA SER A 368 12.18 0.92 2.40
C SER A 368 12.21 2.44 2.26
N THR A 369 13.01 2.95 1.32
CA THR A 369 13.28 4.38 1.08
C THR A 369 13.23 4.66 -0.41
N ILE A 370 12.84 5.88 -0.77
CA ILE A 370 12.74 6.34 -2.16
C ILE A 370 14.14 6.36 -2.79
N GLN A 371 15.17 6.82 -2.06
CA GLN A 371 16.53 6.87 -2.61
C GLN A 371 17.05 5.48 -3.01
N SER A 372 16.85 4.45 -2.18
CA SER A 372 17.26 3.07 -2.52
C SER A 372 16.53 2.52 -3.74
N ALA A 373 15.28 2.94 -3.99
CA ALA A 373 14.57 2.57 -5.20
C ALA A 373 15.20 3.21 -6.45
N ILE A 374 15.67 4.45 -6.33
CA ILE A 374 16.37 5.17 -7.40
C ILE A 374 17.76 4.57 -7.65
N ASP A 375 18.51 4.28 -6.58
CA ASP A 375 19.90 3.81 -6.64
C ASP A 375 20.02 2.36 -7.11
N ASP A 376 18.95 1.55 -7.02
CA ASP A 376 18.97 0.16 -7.47
C ASP A 376 19.39 0.08 -8.95
N SER A 377 20.32 -0.83 -9.24
CA SER A 377 20.93 -0.97 -10.56
C SER A 377 19.96 -1.43 -11.65
N SER A 378 18.82 -2.01 -11.27
CA SER A 378 17.75 -2.38 -12.21
C SER A 378 16.77 -1.24 -12.48
N THR A 379 16.76 -0.18 -11.67
CA THR A 379 15.96 1.02 -11.93
C THR A 379 16.57 1.80 -13.07
N SER A 380 15.83 1.93 -14.16
CA SER A 380 16.26 2.51 -15.44
C SER A 380 15.46 3.77 -15.81
N ASP A 381 15.93 4.52 -16.80
CA ASP A 381 15.19 5.67 -17.33
C ASP A 381 13.81 5.25 -17.86
N GLY A 382 12.78 6.00 -17.47
CA GLY A 382 11.37 5.74 -17.76
C GLY A 382 10.64 4.94 -16.68
N ASP A 383 11.34 4.42 -15.67
CA ASP A 383 10.71 3.65 -14.60
C ASP A 383 9.80 4.48 -13.70
N THR A 384 8.77 3.82 -13.16
CA THR A 384 7.81 4.41 -12.22
C THR A 384 8.06 3.92 -10.80
N ILE A 385 8.33 4.86 -9.89
CA ILE A 385 8.44 4.65 -8.46
C ILE A 385 7.13 5.07 -7.79
N ASN A 386 6.36 4.09 -7.33
CA ASN A 386 5.13 4.30 -6.58
C ASN A 386 5.42 4.31 -5.07
N ILE A 387 4.86 5.31 -4.39
CA ILE A 387 5.04 5.55 -2.96
C ILE A 387 3.70 5.35 -2.23
N LYS A 388 3.67 4.48 -1.23
CA LYS A 388 2.52 4.29 -0.35
C LYS A 388 2.45 5.36 0.75
N ASN A 389 1.32 5.41 1.45
CA ASN A 389 1.06 6.37 2.52
C ASN A 389 2.17 6.38 3.58
N GLY A 390 2.67 7.57 3.92
CA GLY A 390 3.74 7.71 4.91
C GLY A 390 4.47 9.06 4.87
N THR A 391 5.30 9.28 5.89
CA THR A 391 6.20 10.43 6.00
C THR A 391 7.64 9.95 5.82
N TYR A 392 8.32 10.49 4.82
CA TYR A 392 9.66 10.14 4.40
C TYR A 392 10.59 11.32 4.68
N THR A 393 11.47 11.15 5.67
CA THR A 393 12.37 12.21 6.15
C THR A 393 13.66 12.35 5.34
N GLU A 394 13.79 11.57 4.27
CA GLU A 394 14.96 11.56 3.38
C GLU A 394 15.00 12.77 2.44
N ASN A 395 16.21 13.17 2.05
CA ASN A 395 16.43 14.13 0.97
C ASN A 395 16.68 13.30 -0.31
N VAL A 396 15.69 13.23 -1.19
CA VAL A 396 15.76 12.40 -2.40
C VAL A 396 16.51 13.14 -3.50
N VAL A 397 17.48 12.46 -4.12
CA VAL A 397 18.18 12.92 -5.32
C VAL A 397 17.78 12.03 -6.50
N VAL A 398 17.09 12.64 -7.47
CA VAL A 398 16.65 12.00 -8.71
C VAL A 398 17.71 12.24 -9.76
N ASN A 399 18.47 11.18 -10.09
CA ASN A 399 19.60 11.21 -11.01
C ASN A 399 19.38 10.38 -12.29
N LYS A 400 18.16 9.90 -12.51
CA LYS A 400 17.66 9.15 -13.67
C LYS A 400 16.33 9.74 -14.09
N LYS A 401 15.92 9.59 -15.35
CA LYS A 401 14.61 10.03 -15.84
C LYS A 401 13.52 9.12 -15.24
N LEU A 402 12.80 9.56 -14.20
CA LEU A 402 11.85 8.70 -13.46
C LEU A 402 10.46 9.35 -13.32
N ILE A 403 9.44 8.52 -13.13
CA ILE A 403 8.12 8.95 -12.67
C ILE A 403 8.00 8.60 -11.19
N ILE A 404 8.02 9.60 -10.31
CA ILE A 404 7.89 9.41 -8.86
C ILE A 404 6.55 9.95 -8.41
N ARG A 405 5.72 9.08 -7.81
CA ARG A 405 4.35 9.42 -7.47
C ARG A 405 3.82 8.70 -6.25
N SER A 406 2.83 9.31 -5.59
CA SER A 406 1.98 8.58 -4.66
C SER A 406 1.06 7.61 -5.40
N VAL A 407 0.71 6.50 -4.73
CA VAL A 407 -0.41 5.66 -5.16
C VAL A 407 -1.73 6.38 -4.92
N SER A 408 -2.76 6.07 -5.71
CA SER A 408 -4.07 6.73 -5.60
C SER A 408 -4.61 6.70 -4.16
N GLY A 409 -4.99 7.86 -3.62
CA GLY A 409 -5.50 8.04 -2.27
C GLY A 409 -4.47 8.01 -1.14
N ALA A 410 -3.18 7.86 -1.43
CA ALA A 410 -2.14 7.90 -0.40
C ALA A 410 -1.70 9.32 -0.05
N ASN A 411 -1.55 9.61 1.25
CA ASN A 411 -0.94 10.82 1.75
C ASN A 411 0.56 10.58 1.92
N VAL A 412 1.35 11.12 1.00
CA VAL A 412 2.81 10.93 0.98
C VAL A 412 3.47 12.27 1.27
N THR A 413 4.19 12.35 2.39
CA THR A 413 5.02 13.51 2.72
C THR A 413 6.49 13.16 2.53
N VAL A 414 7.23 13.93 1.73
CA VAL A 414 8.68 13.75 1.54
C VAL A 414 9.38 15.05 1.95
N LYS A 415 10.47 14.96 2.70
CA LYS A 415 11.21 16.14 3.15
C LYS A 415 11.69 16.99 1.97
N SER A 416 12.47 16.41 1.04
CA SER A 416 12.85 17.16 -0.16
C SER A 416 13.11 16.26 -1.35
N VAL A 417 12.84 16.78 -2.54
CA VAL A 417 13.21 16.15 -3.81
C VAL A 417 14.09 17.11 -4.59
N THR A 418 15.26 16.65 -5.00
CA THR A 418 16.16 17.37 -5.91
C THR A 418 16.32 16.54 -7.18
N ILE A 419 15.96 17.11 -8.33
CA ILE A 419 16.23 16.53 -9.63
C ILE A 419 17.57 17.10 -10.12
N ALA A 420 18.54 16.20 -10.28
CA ALA A 420 19.85 16.53 -10.86
C ALA A 420 19.76 16.60 -12.39
N SER A 421 20.80 17.12 -13.05
CA SER A 421 20.85 17.20 -14.52
C SER A 421 20.66 15.85 -15.21
N THR A 422 21.21 14.78 -14.66
CA THR A 422 21.02 13.40 -15.19
C THR A 422 19.61 12.86 -14.95
N GLY A 423 18.82 13.51 -14.08
CA GLY A 423 17.41 13.22 -13.86
C GLY A 423 16.44 13.97 -14.77
N SER A 424 16.94 14.69 -15.78
CA SER A 424 16.10 15.44 -16.74
C SER A 424 15.01 14.56 -17.36
N GLY A 425 13.84 15.13 -17.63
CA GLY A 425 12.68 14.39 -18.13
C GLY A 425 11.85 13.70 -17.06
N SER A 426 12.18 13.86 -15.76
CA SER A 426 11.47 13.21 -14.67
C SER A 426 10.10 13.85 -14.40
N THR A 427 9.17 13.04 -13.90
CA THR A 427 7.86 13.47 -13.41
C THR A 427 7.77 13.29 -11.91
N ILE A 428 7.45 14.36 -11.16
CA ILE A 428 7.16 14.31 -9.73
C ILE A 428 5.70 14.68 -9.53
N GLN A 429 4.91 13.78 -8.96
CA GLN A 429 3.47 14.02 -8.86
C GLN A 429 2.79 13.54 -7.58
N ASN A 430 1.77 14.30 -7.15
CA ASN A 430 0.88 13.98 -6.03
C ASN A 430 1.60 13.72 -4.69
N LEU A 431 2.69 14.46 -4.43
CA LEU A 431 3.44 14.40 -3.17
C LEU A 431 3.22 15.68 -2.35
N THR A 432 3.31 15.57 -1.03
CA THR A 432 3.50 16.71 -0.13
C THR A 432 4.99 16.88 0.14
N LEU A 433 5.55 18.05 -0.14
CA LEU A 433 6.99 18.31 -0.12
C LEU A 433 7.29 19.54 0.73
N ASN A 434 8.35 19.49 1.54
CA ASN A 434 8.86 20.73 2.12
C ASN A 434 9.66 21.52 1.07
N LYS A 435 10.41 20.84 0.19
CA LYS A 435 11.23 21.46 -0.86
C LYS A 435 11.23 20.62 -2.15
N LEU A 436 11.14 21.29 -3.31
CA LEU A 436 11.43 20.68 -4.61
C LEU A 436 12.47 21.52 -5.36
N ALA A 437 13.54 20.92 -5.86
CA ALA A 437 14.59 21.63 -6.59
C ALA A 437 14.91 20.96 -7.94
N LEU A 438 15.05 21.77 -8.98
CA LEU A 438 15.53 21.38 -10.31
C LEU A 438 16.90 22.03 -10.51
N ASN A 439 17.96 21.24 -10.46
CA ASN A 439 19.33 21.71 -10.61
C ASN A 439 19.89 21.26 -11.95
N SER A 440 19.91 22.18 -12.92
CA SER A 440 20.26 21.91 -14.32
C SER A 440 19.43 20.78 -14.94
N ALA A 441 18.23 20.52 -14.38
CA ALA A 441 17.31 19.50 -14.82
C ALA A 441 16.32 20.13 -15.81
N ASN A 442 16.25 19.55 -17.01
CA ASN A 442 15.40 20.03 -18.08
C ASN A 442 14.23 19.08 -18.34
N ASP A 443 13.21 19.57 -19.04
CA ASP A 443 12.10 18.76 -19.57
C ASP A 443 11.31 17.98 -18.50
N CYS A 444 11.33 18.43 -17.24
CA CYS A 444 10.66 17.77 -16.12
C CYS A 444 9.19 18.21 -15.99
N PHE A 445 8.35 17.32 -15.44
CA PHE A 445 6.93 17.55 -15.18
C PHE A 445 6.65 17.50 -13.68
N ILE A 446 6.27 18.62 -13.07
CA ILE A 446 5.98 18.71 -11.65
C ILE A 446 4.49 19.02 -11.50
N THR A 447 3.69 18.04 -11.04
CA THR A 447 2.22 18.20 -11.06
C THR A 447 1.46 17.63 -9.88
N GLY A 448 0.39 18.31 -9.45
CA GLY A 448 -0.47 17.81 -8.37
C GLY A 448 0.18 17.77 -6.99
N ASN A 449 1.36 18.40 -6.82
CA ASN A 449 2.08 18.37 -5.55
C ASN A 449 1.59 19.48 -4.62
N THR A 450 1.71 19.24 -3.32
CA THR A 450 1.60 20.29 -2.29
C THR A 450 2.99 20.64 -1.78
N VAL A 451 3.38 21.91 -1.80
CA VAL A 451 4.70 22.37 -1.36
C VAL A 451 4.53 23.45 -0.29
N ASN A 452 5.05 23.21 0.93
CA ASN A 452 4.78 24.04 2.11
C ASN A 452 5.99 24.29 3.02
N GLY A 453 7.12 24.69 2.44
CA GLY A 453 8.35 24.95 3.20
C GLY A 453 9.31 25.88 2.47
N ALA A 454 10.26 25.29 1.73
CA ALA A 454 11.27 26.00 0.96
C ALA A 454 10.92 26.11 -0.54
N GLY A 455 9.64 26.06 -0.89
CA GLY A 455 9.16 26.29 -2.25
C GLY A 455 9.70 25.34 -3.32
N ILE A 456 9.56 25.77 -4.58
CA ILE A 456 10.10 25.12 -5.77
C ILE A 456 11.20 25.99 -6.38
N SER A 457 12.42 25.46 -6.53
CA SER A 457 13.56 26.22 -7.06
C SER A 457 14.09 25.66 -8.38
N PHE A 458 14.39 26.54 -9.34
CA PHE A 458 14.99 26.26 -10.64
C PHE A 458 16.33 26.95 -10.72
N VAL A 459 17.39 26.19 -10.98
CA VAL A 459 18.74 26.74 -11.16
C VAL A 459 19.30 26.15 -12.44
N SER A 460 19.48 26.98 -13.47
CA SER A 460 19.90 26.56 -14.81
C SER A 460 19.00 25.48 -15.44
N ALA A 461 17.70 25.47 -15.09
CA ALA A 461 16.74 24.43 -15.43
C ALA A 461 15.73 24.93 -16.48
N ASN A 462 15.69 24.29 -17.64
CA ASN A 462 14.96 24.78 -18.82
C ASN A 462 13.86 23.82 -19.26
N ASN A 463 12.86 24.34 -19.98
CA ASN A 463 11.79 23.54 -20.60
C ASN A 463 10.96 22.70 -19.62
N ASN A 464 10.85 23.10 -18.35
CA ASN A 464 10.10 22.35 -17.35
C ASN A 464 8.62 22.80 -17.31
N HIS A 465 7.74 21.87 -16.95
CA HIS A 465 6.31 22.09 -16.86
C HIS A 465 5.80 21.89 -15.43
N ILE A 466 5.32 22.97 -14.82
CA ILE A 466 4.89 23.04 -13.44
C ILE A 466 3.39 23.31 -13.43
N SER A 467 2.59 22.32 -13.06
CA SER A 467 1.13 22.46 -13.19
C SER A 467 0.29 21.84 -12.09
N ASN A 468 -0.83 22.49 -11.76
CA ASN A 468 -1.79 21.99 -10.77
C ASN A 468 -1.16 21.72 -9.38
N ASN A 469 -0.12 22.45 -9.00
CA ASN A 469 0.49 22.33 -7.67
C ASN A 469 -0.12 23.35 -6.70
N ASN A 470 -0.18 22.99 -5.43
CA ASN A 470 -0.54 23.89 -4.34
C ASN A 470 0.73 24.30 -3.58
N ILE A 471 1.19 25.54 -3.80
CA ILE A 471 2.46 26.06 -3.29
C ILE A 471 2.11 27.17 -2.29
N SER A 472 2.16 26.84 -1.01
CA SER A 472 1.64 27.75 0.02
C SER A 472 2.42 27.72 1.31
N ASN A 473 2.39 28.82 2.05
CA ASN A 473 3.06 28.94 3.35
C ASN A 473 4.58 28.65 3.28
N CYS A 474 5.22 28.96 2.15
CA CYS A 474 6.68 28.84 2.05
C CYS A 474 7.37 30.00 2.76
N GLY A 475 8.48 29.72 3.45
CA GLY A 475 9.30 30.74 4.12
C GLY A 475 10.22 31.54 3.18
N ILE A 476 10.27 31.15 1.91
CA ILE A 476 10.99 31.79 0.81
C ILE A 476 9.98 31.97 -0.36
N PRO A 477 10.39 32.40 -1.57
CA PRO A 477 9.46 32.47 -2.69
C PRO A 477 8.78 31.12 -2.94
N GLY A 478 7.50 31.15 -3.32
CA GLY A 478 6.76 29.92 -3.65
C GLY A 478 7.44 29.17 -4.80
N ILE A 479 7.77 29.92 -5.86
CA ILE A 479 8.59 29.47 -6.98
C ILE A 479 9.76 30.44 -7.13
N TYR A 480 11.00 29.93 -7.21
CA TYR A 480 12.21 30.70 -7.47
C TYR A 480 12.90 30.19 -8.73
N MET A 481 13.21 31.07 -9.68
CA MET A 481 13.90 30.72 -10.92
C MET A 481 15.14 31.58 -11.13
N ASP A 482 16.27 30.92 -11.41
CA ASP A 482 17.55 31.57 -11.73
C ASP A 482 18.15 30.94 -12.99
N THR A 483 18.45 31.78 -13.99
CA THR A 483 19.09 31.39 -15.25
C THR A 483 18.34 30.22 -15.93
N SER A 484 17.00 30.24 -15.84
CA SER A 484 16.11 29.10 -16.15
C SER A 484 15.05 29.50 -17.18
N ASN A 485 15.20 29.01 -18.41
CA ASN A 485 14.48 29.52 -19.57
C ASN A 485 13.40 28.56 -20.08
N ASN A 486 12.42 29.09 -20.81
CA ASN A 486 11.38 28.32 -21.51
C ASN A 486 10.54 27.41 -20.58
N ASN A 487 10.40 27.75 -19.29
CA ASN A 487 9.56 26.99 -18.36
C ASN A 487 8.09 27.42 -18.47
N THR A 488 7.18 26.48 -18.22
CA THR A 488 5.74 26.71 -18.20
C THR A 488 5.20 26.47 -16.79
N ILE A 489 4.59 27.49 -16.20
CA ILE A 489 3.95 27.45 -14.88
C ILE A 489 2.45 27.69 -15.11
N VAL A 490 1.62 26.66 -14.96
CA VAL A 490 0.19 26.72 -15.33
C VAL A 490 -0.75 26.07 -14.33
N GLY A 491 -1.88 26.70 -13.99
CA GLY A 491 -2.89 26.07 -13.13
C GLY A 491 -2.45 25.86 -11.68
N ASN A 492 -1.41 26.54 -11.20
CA ASN A 492 -0.94 26.38 -9.82
C ASN A 492 -1.67 27.34 -8.88
N ASN A 493 -1.85 26.92 -7.63
CA ASN A 493 -2.30 27.75 -6.53
C ASN A 493 -1.09 28.19 -5.70
N ILE A 494 -0.71 29.46 -5.79
CA ILE A 494 0.51 30.04 -5.19
C ILE A 494 0.08 31.09 -4.18
N THR A 495 0.00 30.71 -2.90
CA THR A 495 -0.66 31.53 -1.88
C THR A 495 0.07 31.61 -0.56
N ASN A 496 -0.02 32.76 0.13
CA ASN A 496 0.51 32.93 1.49
C ASN A 496 2.01 32.59 1.63
N ASN A 497 2.81 32.84 0.59
CA ASN A 497 4.26 32.65 0.66
C ASN A 497 4.91 33.92 1.21
N HIS A 498 5.92 33.75 2.08
CA HIS A 498 6.51 34.86 2.82
C HIS A 498 7.27 35.85 1.93
N ALA A 499 7.86 35.41 0.81
CA ALA A 499 8.49 36.32 -0.16
C ALA A 499 7.60 36.46 -1.41
N ALA A 500 8.16 36.59 -2.61
CA ALA A 500 7.36 36.58 -3.83
C ALA A 500 6.56 35.27 -3.98
N GLY A 501 5.38 35.33 -4.57
CA GLY A 501 4.72 34.10 -5.05
C GLY A 501 5.59 33.39 -6.09
N ILE A 502 6.08 34.15 -7.07
CA ILE A 502 7.03 33.71 -8.10
C ILE A 502 8.16 34.72 -8.21
N GLU A 503 9.41 34.27 -8.12
CA GLU A 503 10.61 35.07 -8.32
C GLU A 503 11.40 34.57 -9.55
N ILE A 504 11.83 35.49 -10.42
CA ILE A 504 12.47 35.19 -11.70
C ILE A 504 13.73 36.05 -11.89
N LEU A 505 14.89 35.42 -11.99
CA LEU A 505 16.18 36.08 -12.16
C LEU A 505 16.90 35.57 -13.40
N TYR A 506 17.44 36.50 -14.21
CA TYR A 506 18.26 36.21 -15.39
C TYR A 506 17.67 35.15 -16.35
N SER A 507 16.35 35.11 -16.48
CA SER A 507 15.61 34.04 -17.15
C SER A 507 14.70 34.60 -18.24
N ILE A 508 14.59 33.91 -19.36
CA ILE A 508 13.83 34.37 -20.54
C ILE A 508 12.81 33.34 -21.03
N ASN A 509 11.80 33.83 -21.75
CA ASN A 509 10.78 33.03 -22.45
C ASN A 509 9.96 32.11 -21.53
N ASN A 510 9.76 32.48 -20.27
CA ASN A 510 8.91 31.72 -19.37
C ASN A 510 7.42 32.07 -19.56
N LEU A 511 6.55 31.06 -19.50
CA LEU A 511 5.10 31.19 -19.57
C LEU A 511 4.48 30.96 -18.19
N ILE A 512 3.73 31.94 -17.69
CA ILE A 512 3.00 31.88 -16.42
C ILE A 512 1.53 32.13 -16.76
N SER A 513 0.71 31.08 -16.74
CA SER A 513 -0.67 31.19 -17.20
C SER A 513 -1.70 30.46 -16.33
N GLY A 514 -2.89 31.02 -16.15
CA GLY A 514 -3.96 30.31 -15.43
C GLY A 514 -3.61 29.96 -13.97
N ASN A 515 -2.72 30.68 -13.31
CA ASN A 515 -2.36 30.46 -11.90
C ASN A 515 -3.19 31.37 -10.99
N ASN A 516 -3.42 30.91 -9.75
CA ASN A 516 -3.92 31.74 -8.66
C ASN A 516 -2.75 32.25 -7.82
N ILE A 517 -2.49 33.56 -7.81
CA ILE A 517 -1.34 34.18 -7.13
C ILE A 517 -1.87 35.22 -6.14
N GLU A 518 -2.02 34.79 -4.89
CA GLU A 518 -2.78 35.54 -3.89
C GLU A 518 -2.08 35.59 -2.51
N ASN A 519 -2.12 36.75 -1.87
CA ASN A 519 -1.61 36.97 -0.51
C ASN A 519 -0.14 36.56 -0.34
N ASN A 520 0.70 36.77 -1.35
CA ASN A 520 2.14 36.59 -1.24
C ASN A 520 2.83 37.93 -0.99
N GLY A 521 3.99 37.87 -0.35
CA GLY A 521 4.89 39.00 -0.29
C GLY A 521 5.49 39.23 1.09
N PHE A 522 6.62 39.93 1.03
CA PHE A 522 7.21 40.67 2.14
C PHE A 522 7.97 41.84 1.53
N ARG A 523 7.77 43.04 2.06
CA ARG A 523 8.38 44.29 1.56
C ARG A 523 8.09 44.62 0.09
N GLN A 524 8.95 44.25 -0.84
CA GLN A 524 8.87 44.63 -2.27
C GLN A 524 8.57 43.45 -3.20
N TYR A 525 8.55 42.22 -2.68
CA TYR A 525 8.55 41.00 -3.49
C TYR A 525 7.17 40.54 -3.98
N GLY A 526 6.08 40.92 -3.30
CA GLY A 526 4.69 40.82 -3.78
C GLY A 526 4.27 39.49 -4.42
N GLY A 527 3.51 39.57 -5.53
CA GLY A 527 2.99 38.42 -6.27
C GLY A 527 4.03 37.78 -7.17
N ILE A 528 4.53 38.54 -8.15
CA ILE A 528 5.57 38.11 -9.09
C ILE A 528 6.69 39.15 -9.10
N TYR A 529 7.92 38.72 -8.80
CA TYR A 529 9.12 39.56 -8.85
C TYR A 529 10.06 39.10 -9.97
N ILE A 530 10.45 40.02 -10.84
CA ILE A 530 11.16 39.73 -12.09
C ILE A 530 12.38 40.63 -12.16
N VAL A 531 13.57 40.05 -12.35
CA VAL A 531 14.85 40.75 -12.32
C VAL A 531 15.68 40.36 -13.54
N TYR A 532 16.00 41.33 -14.41
CA TYR A 532 16.74 41.12 -15.67
C TYR A 532 16.21 39.93 -16.50
N SER A 533 14.89 39.79 -16.56
CA SER A 533 14.20 38.59 -17.06
C SER A 533 13.01 38.94 -17.97
N SER A 534 12.58 38.00 -18.82
CA SER A 534 11.38 38.16 -19.66
C SER A 534 10.37 37.02 -19.44
N ALA A 535 9.08 37.38 -19.43
CA ALA A 535 8.00 36.41 -19.21
C ALA A 535 6.69 36.83 -19.91
N ASN A 536 5.94 35.83 -20.36
CA ASN A 536 4.53 35.95 -20.75
C ASN A 536 3.67 35.52 -19.56
N ILE A 537 2.88 36.44 -19.05
CA ILE A 537 2.06 36.29 -17.84
C ILE A 537 0.63 36.58 -18.26
N ASN A 538 -0.21 35.57 -18.44
CA ASN A 538 -1.55 35.76 -18.99
C ASN A 538 -2.57 34.88 -18.27
N PHE A 539 -3.84 35.28 -18.22
CA PHE A 539 -4.93 34.47 -17.65
C PHE A 539 -4.75 34.07 -16.17
N ASN A 540 -3.87 34.73 -15.43
CA ASN A 540 -3.72 34.49 -14.00
C ASN A 540 -4.73 35.33 -13.20
N ARG A 541 -5.08 34.86 -12.00
CA ARG A 541 -5.75 35.64 -10.96
C ARG A 541 -4.69 36.18 -10.00
N ILE A 542 -4.47 37.50 -9.98
CA ILE A 542 -3.42 38.17 -9.21
C ILE A 542 -4.05 39.24 -8.31
N LEU A 543 -4.08 39.02 -6.98
CA LEU A 543 -4.68 39.96 -6.03
C LEU A 543 -4.14 39.78 -4.61
N GLY A 544 -4.33 40.78 -3.75
CA GLY A 544 -4.05 40.67 -2.31
C GLY A 544 -2.58 40.53 -1.92
N ASN A 545 -1.64 40.69 -2.87
CA ASN A 545 -0.21 40.61 -2.59
C ASN A 545 0.28 41.93 -1.95
N ASP A 546 1.16 41.85 -0.95
CA ASP A 546 1.47 42.96 -0.02
C ASP A 546 1.98 44.25 -0.71
N ALA A 547 2.85 44.09 -1.72
CA ALA A 547 3.57 45.21 -2.34
C ALA A 547 3.03 45.54 -3.73
N TYR A 548 3.20 44.56 -4.63
CA TYR A 548 2.90 44.66 -6.04
C TYR A 548 2.36 43.32 -6.53
N GLY A 549 1.40 43.33 -7.44
CA GLY A 549 1.04 42.12 -8.17
C GLY A 549 2.19 41.64 -9.06
N ILE A 550 2.83 42.55 -9.81
CA ILE A 550 4.06 42.33 -10.57
C ILE A 550 5.05 43.47 -10.31
N PHE A 551 6.27 43.12 -9.91
CA PHE A 551 7.43 44.01 -9.84
C PHE A 551 8.44 43.58 -10.92
N ASN A 552 8.76 44.49 -11.83
CA ASN A 552 9.86 44.33 -12.80
C ASN A 552 11.06 45.21 -12.44
N GLU A 553 12.25 44.60 -12.36
CA GLU A 553 13.52 45.25 -12.09
C GLU A 553 14.49 45.06 -13.27
N GLY A 554 15.07 46.17 -13.75
CA GLY A 554 16.08 46.14 -14.80
C GLY A 554 15.51 46.22 -16.22
N ASN A 555 16.12 45.51 -17.17
CA ASN A 555 15.83 45.66 -18.61
C ASN A 555 14.87 44.60 -19.18
N GLY A 556 14.20 43.84 -18.31
CA GLY A 556 13.27 42.78 -18.67
C GLY A 556 11.99 43.26 -19.35
N THR A 557 11.52 42.55 -20.38
CA THR A 557 10.22 42.82 -21.03
C THR A 557 9.18 41.81 -20.54
N VAL A 558 8.07 42.30 -19.99
CA VAL A 558 7.01 41.47 -19.40
C VAL A 558 5.69 41.71 -20.12
N ASN A 559 5.12 40.65 -20.69
CA ASN A 559 3.78 40.68 -21.27
C ASN A 559 2.77 40.16 -20.25
N ALA A 560 2.12 41.07 -19.52
CA ALA A 560 1.14 40.81 -18.48
C ALA A 560 -0.33 41.00 -18.94
N THR A 561 -0.61 40.82 -20.23
CA THR A 561 -1.96 41.01 -20.79
C THR A 561 -2.91 39.88 -20.40
N ASN A 562 -4.21 40.15 -20.42
CA ASN A 562 -5.30 39.21 -20.13
C ASN A 562 -5.18 38.52 -18.76
N ASN A 563 -4.64 39.19 -17.73
CA ASN A 563 -4.77 38.73 -16.34
C ASN A 563 -6.00 39.36 -15.68
N TRP A 564 -6.51 38.69 -14.65
CA TRP A 564 -7.53 39.21 -13.75
C TRP A 564 -6.88 39.77 -12.48
N TRP A 565 -7.13 41.05 -12.20
CA TRP A 565 -6.51 41.81 -11.10
C TRP A 565 -7.45 42.01 -9.90
N GLY A 566 -8.54 41.25 -9.83
CA GLY A 566 -9.58 41.36 -8.81
C GLY A 566 -10.62 42.48 -9.05
N LEU A 567 -10.39 43.36 -10.02
CA LEU A 567 -11.21 44.54 -10.35
C LEU A 567 -11.23 44.77 -11.87
N ASN A 568 -12.30 45.41 -12.38
CA ASN A 568 -12.41 45.81 -13.78
C ASN A 568 -11.56 47.06 -14.12
N MET A 569 -10.95 47.70 -13.12
CA MET A 569 -10.12 48.89 -13.32
C MET A 569 -8.79 48.57 -14.00
N ASP A 570 -8.24 49.56 -14.69
CA ASP A 570 -6.92 49.45 -15.31
C ASP A 570 -5.84 49.15 -14.26
N PRO A 571 -5.13 48.00 -14.35
CA PRO A 571 -4.10 47.65 -13.39
C PRO A 571 -2.94 48.64 -13.35
N ALA A 572 -2.67 49.38 -14.43
CA ALA A 572 -1.61 50.39 -14.46
C ALA A 572 -1.94 51.65 -13.62
N THR A 573 -3.23 51.88 -13.31
CA THR A 573 -3.64 53.02 -12.48
C THR A 573 -3.47 52.76 -10.98
N ASN A 574 -3.31 51.49 -10.59
CA ASN A 574 -3.04 51.09 -9.22
C ASN A 574 -1.56 50.76 -9.06
N SER A 575 -0.83 51.60 -8.32
CA SER A 575 0.60 51.41 -8.08
C SER A 575 0.92 50.11 -7.34
N SER A 576 -0.04 49.48 -6.65
CA SER A 576 0.12 48.18 -5.98
C SER A 576 -0.14 46.97 -6.90
N ASN A 577 -0.51 47.18 -8.16
CA ASN A 577 -0.65 46.08 -9.12
C ASN A 577 0.61 45.92 -9.98
N ILE A 578 1.13 47.03 -10.49
CA ILE A 578 2.24 47.05 -11.44
C ILE A 578 3.30 48.03 -10.95
N TYR A 579 4.55 47.57 -10.86
CA TYR A 579 5.70 48.43 -10.59
C TYR A 579 6.87 48.09 -11.50
N ASP A 580 7.47 49.12 -12.08
CA ASP A 580 8.59 49.01 -13.01
C ASP A 580 9.74 49.89 -12.48
N TYR A 581 10.84 49.26 -12.09
CA TYR A 581 11.96 49.91 -11.42
C TYR A 581 13.18 50.02 -12.34
N GLY A 582 13.47 51.25 -12.76
CA GLY A 582 14.78 51.70 -13.26
C GLY A 582 15.44 50.82 -14.33
N GLY A 583 14.99 50.96 -15.58
CA GLY A 583 15.62 50.30 -16.74
C GLY A 583 14.91 50.62 -18.06
N THR A 584 15.30 49.94 -19.16
CA THR A 584 14.57 49.98 -20.45
C THR A 584 13.48 48.90 -20.56
N GLY A 585 13.35 48.06 -19.53
CA GLY A 585 12.29 47.05 -19.43
C GLY A 585 10.91 47.70 -19.34
N LYS A 586 9.87 46.96 -19.73
CA LYS A 586 8.49 47.45 -19.64
C LYS A 586 7.52 46.32 -19.35
N ILE A 587 6.56 46.58 -18.45
CA ILE A 587 5.38 45.73 -18.26
C ILE A 587 4.24 46.19 -19.19
N THR A 588 3.71 45.28 -20.00
CA THR A 588 2.52 45.50 -20.83
C THR A 588 1.34 44.74 -20.24
N CYS A 589 0.37 45.43 -19.64
CA CYS A 589 -0.79 44.82 -18.96
C CYS A 589 -2.15 45.13 -19.63
N ASN A 590 -2.18 45.97 -20.66
CA ASN A 590 -3.37 46.27 -21.45
C ASN A 590 -3.39 45.42 -22.74
N PRO A 591 -4.46 44.66 -23.03
CA PRO A 591 -5.71 44.57 -22.27
C PRO A 591 -5.62 43.62 -21.06
N TRP A 592 -6.51 43.79 -20.08
CA TRP A 592 -6.68 42.91 -18.90
C TRP A 592 -8.07 42.26 -18.93
N LEU A 593 -8.29 41.16 -18.19
CA LEU A 593 -9.62 40.52 -18.12
C LEU A 593 -10.57 41.38 -17.29
N ILE A 594 -11.84 41.40 -17.70
CA ILE A 594 -12.91 42.11 -16.97
C ILE A 594 -14.03 41.12 -16.64
N LEU A 595 -14.65 41.30 -15.47
CA LEU A 595 -15.87 40.61 -15.11
C LEU A 595 -17.05 41.29 -15.82
N ASN A 596 -17.75 40.52 -16.64
CA ASN A 596 -19.02 40.90 -17.26
C ASN A 596 -20.15 40.04 -16.69
N VAL A 597 -21.38 40.54 -16.77
CA VAL A 597 -22.57 39.78 -16.39
C VAL A 597 -23.67 39.97 -17.42
N ALA A 598 -24.29 38.86 -17.83
CA ALA A 598 -25.41 38.85 -18.75
C ALA A 598 -26.55 37.97 -18.21
N ALA A 599 -27.78 38.39 -18.47
CA ALA A 599 -28.98 37.61 -18.22
C ALA A 599 -29.54 37.06 -19.54
N ASN A 600 -29.88 35.77 -19.57
CA ASN A 600 -30.47 35.13 -20.74
C ASN A 600 -31.64 34.20 -20.35
N PRO A 601 -32.88 34.51 -20.77
CA PRO A 601 -33.29 35.77 -21.42
C PRO A 601 -33.28 36.96 -20.44
N ALA A 602 -32.96 38.16 -20.93
CA ALA A 602 -32.97 39.39 -20.13
C ALA A 602 -34.40 39.87 -19.78
N SER A 603 -35.43 39.34 -20.47
CA SER A 603 -36.83 39.57 -20.12
C SER A 603 -37.63 38.27 -20.17
N THR A 604 -38.37 37.94 -19.09
CA THR A 604 -39.06 36.64 -18.94
C THR A 604 -40.10 36.64 -17.83
N ASN A 605 -41.10 35.75 -17.95
CA ASN A 605 -42.00 35.37 -16.84
C ASN A 605 -41.57 34.06 -16.15
N ASN A 606 -40.58 33.39 -16.71
CA ASN A 606 -40.02 32.13 -16.21
C ASN A 606 -38.63 32.40 -15.63
N ASN A 607 -37.73 31.42 -15.73
CA ASN A 607 -36.36 31.53 -15.26
C ASN A 607 -35.48 32.33 -16.23
N SER A 608 -34.44 32.98 -15.69
CA SER A 608 -33.35 33.60 -16.44
C SER A 608 -32.02 33.06 -15.93
N THR A 609 -31.13 32.67 -16.85
CA THR A 609 -29.77 32.27 -16.51
C THR A 609 -28.89 33.51 -16.45
N ILE A 610 -28.25 33.73 -15.31
CA ILE A 610 -27.32 34.83 -15.07
C ILE A 610 -25.91 34.29 -15.18
N THR A 611 -25.14 34.78 -16.14
CA THR A 611 -23.78 34.33 -16.43
C THR A 611 -22.78 35.42 -16.06
N ALA A 612 -21.89 35.12 -15.12
CA ALA A 612 -20.64 35.82 -14.88
C ALA A 612 -19.59 35.36 -15.90
N ASP A 613 -18.95 36.30 -16.59
CA ASP A 613 -18.06 36.04 -17.73
C ASP A 613 -16.73 36.79 -17.53
N LEU A 614 -15.64 36.05 -17.38
CA LEU A 614 -14.26 36.53 -17.33
C LEU A 614 -13.48 36.16 -18.60
N THR A 615 -14.15 35.77 -19.68
CA THR A 615 -13.49 35.43 -20.96
C THR A 615 -13.31 36.64 -21.86
N HIS A 616 -13.72 37.83 -21.44
CA HIS A 616 -13.54 39.06 -22.21
C HIS A 616 -12.52 39.98 -21.56
N ASN A 617 -11.72 40.63 -22.39
CA ASN A 617 -10.76 41.61 -21.92
C ASN A 617 -11.30 43.05 -22.02
N SER A 618 -10.55 44.00 -21.48
CA SER A 618 -10.91 45.43 -21.42
C SER A 618 -11.04 46.09 -22.79
N ALA A 619 -10.54 45.46 -23.85
CA ALA A 619 -10.76 45.88 -25.24
C ALA A 619 -12.04 45.28 -25.86
N GLY A 620 -12.79 44.46 -25.11
CA GLY A 620 -14.03 43.80 -25.55
C GLY A 620 -13.82 42.52 -26.36
N ASN A 621 -12.58 42.04 -26.50
CA ASN A 621 -12.30 40.81 -27.25
C ASN A 621 -12.60 39.58 -26.40
N ASP A 622 -13.20 38.55 -27.00
CA ASP A 622 -13.32 37.22 -26.40
C ASP A 622 -11.97 36.50 -26.47
N THR A 623 -11.50 36.05 -25.31
CA THR A 623 -10.21 35.38 -25.09
C THR A 623 -10.37 33.90 -24.77
N SER A 624 -11.59 33.36 -24.76
CA SER A 624 -11.89 31.97 -24.40
C SER A 624 -11.09 30.91 -25.17
N SER A 625 -10.69 31.19 -26.42
CA SER A 625 -9.86 30.27 -27.22
C SER A 625 -8.36 30.33 -26.90
N GLN A 626 -7.92 31.35 -26.16
CA GLN A 626 -6.52 31.60 -25.80
C GLN A 626 -6.19 31.12 -24.39
N GLY A 627 -7.15 31.21 -23.47
CA GLY A 627 -7.01 30.83 -22.07
C GLY A 627 -8.14 31.40 -21.21
N HIS A 628 -8.09 31.11 -19.92
CA HIS A 628 -9.04 31.63 -18.94
C HIS A 628 -8.41 31.66 -17.55
N VAL A 629 -9.01 32.47 -16.66
CA VAL A 629 -8.69 32.43 -15.22
C VAL A 629 -8.83 31.02 -14.65
N PRO A 630 -8.16 30.68 -13.53
CA PRO A 630 -8.30 29.39 -12.88
C PRO A 630 -9.77 28.94 -12.69
N ASP A 631 -10.01 27.65 -12.84
CA ASP A 631 -11.29 27.05 -12.48
C ASP A 631 -11.44 26.95 -10.96
N GLY A 632 -12.68 26.89 -10.48
CA GLY A 632 -12.98 26.72 -9.06
C GLY A 632 -12.98 28.01 -8.23
N ILE A 633 -12.94 29.19 -8.86
CA ILE A 633 -13.06 30.47 -8.15
C ILE A 633 -14.54 30.67 -7.75
N PRO A 634 -14.87 30.86 -6.47
CA PRO A 634 -16.24 31.11 -6.02
C PRO A 634 -16.81 32.42 -6.56
N VAL A 635 -18.10 32.43 -6.94
CA VAL A 635 -18.81 33.63 -7.42
C VAL A 635 -20.14 33.79 -6.70
N ASP A 636 -20.36 34.96 -6.12
CA ASP A 636 -21.55 35.26 -5.34
C ASP A 636 -22.61 35.95 -6.20
N PHE A 637 -23.83 35.42 -6.19
CA PHE A 637 -24.97 35.98 -6.93
C PHE A 637 -26.06 36.40 -5.93
N THR A 638 -26.51 37.65 -6.03
CA THR A 638 -27.59 38.19 -5.20
C THR A 638 -28.60 38.94 -6.07
N ALA A 639 -29.88 38.85 -5.74
CA ALA A 639 -30.94 39.52 -6.50
C ALA A 639 -31.81 40.39 -5.58
N THR A 640 -32.23 41.54 -6.10
CA THR A 640 -33.18 42.43 -5.43
C THR A 640 -34.61 41.89 -5.38
N SER A 641 -34.94 40.91 -6.24
CA SER A 641 -36.24 40.24 -6.29
C SER A 641 -36.09 38.89 -7.01
N GLY A 642 -36.92 37.91 -6.64
CA GLY A 642 -36.78 36.51 -7.08
C GLY A 642 -35.80 35.71 -6.24
N THR A 643 -35.56 34.47 -6.65
CA THR A 643 -34.69 33.50 -5.95
C THR A 643 -33.55 33.07 -6.85
N ILE A 644 -32.32 33.18 -6.35
CA ILE A 644 -31.11 32.63 -6.99
C ILE A 644 -31.02 31.14 -6.64
N ILE A 645 -30.97 30.30 -7.67
CA ILE A 645 -30.79 28.86 -7.56
C ILE A 645 -29.33 28.55 -7.90
N ASN A 646 -28.62 28.02 -6.90
CA ASN A 646 -27.20 27.67 -6.88
C ASN A 646 -26.23 28.87 -6.98
N SER A 647 -25.11 28.77 -6.26
CA SER A 647 -23.96 29.67 -6.41
C SER A 647 -22.81 28.89 -7.08
N PRO A 648 -22.47 29.19 -8.33
CA PRO A 648 -21.47 28.45 -9.10
C PRO A 648 -20.04 28.91 -8.78
N TYR A 649 -19.08 28.10 -9.24
CA TYR A 649 -17.67 28.44 -9.33
C TYR A 649 -17.30 28.67 -10.80
N THR A 650 -16.20 29.36 -11.07
CA THR A 650 -15.69 29.49 -12.44
C THR A 650 -15.38 28.12 -13.05
N ARG A 651 -15.77 27.96 -14.31
CA ARG A 651 -15.38 26.87 -15.19
C ARG A 651 -15.15 27.46 -16.58
N ASN A 652 -13.95 27.27 -17.13
CA ASN A 652 -13.53 27.89 -18.40
C ASN A 652 -13.78 29.41 -18.41
N GLY A 653 -13.50 30.08 -17.28
CA GLY A 653 -13.68 31.52 -17.12
C GLY A 653 -15.13 32.01 -16.99
N LYS A 654 -16.14 31.14 -16.83
CA LYS A 654 -17.54 31.54 -16.63
C LYS A 654 -18.18 30.86 -15.42
N ALA A 655 -19.19 31.50 -14.84
CA ALA A 655 -20.02 30.96 -13.77
C ALA A 655 -21.48 31.33 -14.05
N ALA A 656 -22.43 30.40 -13.86
CA ALA A 656 -23.83 30.69 -14.11
C ALA A 656 -24.77 30.25 -12.97
N ALA A 657 -25.71 31.12 -12.62
CA ALA A 657 -26.77 30.88 -11.64
C ALA A 657 -28.13 31.11 -12.29
N VAL A 658 -29.20 30.52 -11.73
CA VAL A 658 -30.56 30.70 -12.28
C VAL A 658 -31.37 31.62 -11.38
N LEU A 659 -31.89 32.72 -11.94
CA LEU A 659 -32.91 33.55 -11.30
C LEU A 659 -34.29 32.98 -11.61
N SER A 660 -35.11 32.81 -10.57
CA SER A 660 -36.48 32.28 -10.66
C SER A 660 -37.45 33.11 -9.81
N ASN A 661 -38.76 32.84 -9.93
CA ASN A 661 -39.81 33.40 -9.07
C ASN A 661 -39.82 34.94 -8.97
N LEU A 662 -39.66 35.62 -10.11
CA LEU A 662 -39.59 37.08 -10.17
C LEU A 662 -40.92 37.73 -9.69
N GLN A 663 -40.87 38.40 -8.54
CA GLN A 663 -42.03 39.00 -7.87
C GLN A 663 -42.33 40.42 -8.36
N SER A 664 -41.31 41.16 -8.78
CA SER A 664 -41.40 42.54 -9.25
C SER A 664 -41.28 42.64 -10.77
N ILE A 665 -41.58 43.82 -11.33
CA ILE A 665 -41.42 44.10 -12.77
C ILE A 665 -39.97 44.00 -13.26
N GLY A 666 -39.00 44.05 -12.35
CA GLY A 666 -37.61 43.75 -12.65
C GLY A 666 -36.80 43.40 -11.39
N ALA A 667 -35.70 42.69 -11.59
CA ALA A 667 -34.71 42.37 -10.57
C ALA A 667 -33.32 42.77 -11.05
N ASN A 668 -32.67 43.64 -10.27
CA ASN A 668 -31.23 43.82 -10.37
C ASN A 668 -30.54 42.62 -9.73
N VAL A 669 -29.72 41.90 -10.51
CA VAL A 669 -28.88 40.80 -10.05
C VAL A 669 -27.45 41.29 -9.97
N ILE A 670 -26.88 41.26 -8.76
CA ILE A 670 -25.51 41.64 -8.47
C ILE A 670 -24.66 40.37 -8.40
N VAL A 671 -23.61 40.35 -9.21
CA VAL A 671 -22.58 39.32 -9.24
C VAL A 671 -21.32 39.89 -8.62
N LYS A 672 -20.79 39.18 -7.63
CA LYS A 672 -19.55 39.52 -6.95
C LYS A 672 -18.52 38.43 -7.16
N LEU A 673 -17.34 38.83 -7.62
CA LEU A 673 -16.14 37.99 -7.70
C LEU A 673 -14.98 38.85 -7.23
N ASP A 674 -14.22 38.35 -6.25
CA ASP A 674 -13.15 39.08 -5.57
C ASP A 674 -13.63 40.45 -5.05
N ASN A 675 -12.97 41.52 -5.49
CA ASN A 675 -13.27 42.89 -5.10
C ASN A 675 -14.21 43.59 -6.09
N GLN A 676 -14.69 42.89 -7.13
CA GLN A 676 -15.54 43.46 -8.17
C GLN A 676 -17.00 43.06 -7.97
N ASN A 677 -17.88 44.07 -8.04
CA ASN A 677 -19.33 43.88 -8.19
C ASN A 677 -19.75 44.35 -9.58
N VAL A 678 -20.56 43.56 -10.29
CA VAL A 678 -21.20 43.95 -11.55
C VAL A 678 -22.66 43.52 -11.47
N SER A 679 -23.56 44.26 -12.12
CA SER A 679 -24.98 43.93 -12.08
C SER A 679 -25.62 43.90 -13.45
N THR A 680 -26.67 43.08 -13.58
CA THR A 680 -27.56 43.04 -14.75
C THR A 680 -29.01 43.12 -14.31
N LEU A 681 -29.88 43.64 -15.20
CA LEU A 681 -31.31 43.77 -14.95
C LEU A 681 -32.08 42.67 -15.70
N VAL A 682 -32.93 41.94 -14.98
CA VAL A 682 -33.92 41.02 -15.56
C VAL A 682 -35.30 41.65 -15.46
N ILE A 683 -36.03 41.73 -16.57
CA ILE A 683 -37.35 42.38 -16.65
C ILE A 683 -38.46 41.32 -16.76
N LYS A 684 -39.55 41.48 -16.01
CA LYS A 684 -40.73 40.61 -16.12
C LYS A 684 -41.56 40.97 -17.37
N THR A 685 -41.89 40.01 -18.22
CA THR A 685 -42.69 40.28 -19.43
C THR A 685 -44.19 40.39 -19.10
N PRO A 686 -44.95 41.38 -19.61
CA PRO A 686 -46.39 41.48 -19.32
C PRO A 686 -47.17 40.29 -19.92
N ALA A 687 -48.11 39.72 -19.16
CA ALA A 687 -49.08 38.76 -19.70
C ALA A 687 -50.10 39.47 -20.62
N ARG A 688 -50.66 38.76 -21.62
CA ARG A 688 -51.61 39.30 -22.60
C ARG A 688 -52.82 38.39 -22.74
N ALA A 689 -54.02 38.96 -22.86
CA ALA A 689 -55.24 38.25 -23.22
C ALA A 689 -55.75 38.71 -24.59
N ILE A 690 -56.49 37.86 -25.31
CA ILE A 690 -57.09 38.17 -26.60
C ILE A 690 -58.58 37.94 -26.50
N LEU A 691 -59.36 38.99 -26.72
CA LEU A 691 -60.81 38.90 -26.89
C LEU A 691 -61.14 38.68 -28.36
N THR A 692 -61.79 37.57 -28.70
CA THR A 692 -62.31 37.28 -30.04
C THR A 692 -63.83 37.28 -30.01
N ILE A 693 -64.44 37.99 -30.97
CA ILE A 693 -65.89 38.00 -31.19
C ILE A 693 -66.15 37.52 -32.60
N ASN A 694 -66.98 36.47 -32.72
CA ASN A 694 -67.51 35.97 -33.97
C ASN A 694 -69.04 36.10 -33.93
N SER A 695 -69.62 36.94 -34.77
CA SER A 695 -71.06 37.19 -34.79
C SER A 695 -71.64 36.90 -36.17
N THR A 696 -72.88 36.42 -36.27
CA THR A 696 -73.60 36.33 -37.57
C THR A 696 -74.07 37.70 -38.08
N ALA A 697 -74.01 38.73 -37.24
CA ALA A 697 -74.38 40.09 -37.59
C ALA A 697 -73.50 40.63 -38.72
N LEU A 698 -74.08 41.45 -39.60
CA LEU A 698 -73.35 42.17 -40.63
C LEU A 698 -73.01 43.59 -40.14
N ASP A 699 -71.73 43.96 -40.21
CA ASP A 699 -71.25 45.30 -39.89
C ASP A 699 -71.95 46.34 -40.77
N TYR A 700 -72.45 47.40 -40.14
CA TYR A 700 -73.36 48.38 -40.74
C TYR A 700 -72.75 49.13 -41.91
N TYR A 701 -71.44 49.35 -41.91
CA TYR A 701 -70.77 50.12 -42.96
C TYR A 701 -70.21 49.24 -44.07
N THR A 702 -69.80 48.02 -43.73
CA THR A 702 -69.06 47.13 -44.66
C THR A 702 -69.88 45.98 -45.21
N ASN A 703 -71.04 45.68 -44.61
CA ASN A 703 -71.89 44.53 -44.96
C ASN A 703 -71.16 43.18 -44.90
N GLN A 704 -70.07 43.10 -44.12
CA GLN A 704 -69.33 41.88 -43.84
C GLN A 704 -69.69 41.35 -42.45
N GLN A 705 -69.50 40.05 -42.24
CA GLN A 705 -69.72 39.43 -40.94
C GLN A 705 -68.84 40.06 -39.85
N LEU A 706 -69.43 40.37 -38.69
CA LEU A 706 -68.74 41.02 -37.58
C LEU A 706 -67.84 40.04 -36.82
N ASN A 707 -66.64 39.82 -37.35
CA ASN A 707 -65.59 38.99 -36.74
C ASN A 707 -64.36 39.84 -36.45
N PHE A 708 -63.89 39.87 -35.19
CA PHE A 708 -62.66 40.59 -34.83
C PHE A 708 -61.99 40.04 -33.57
N ALA A 709 -60.72 40.42 -33.39
CA ALA A 709 -59.96 40.19 -32.17
C ALA A 709 -59.41 41.50 -31.60
N TYR A 710 -59.34 41.60 -30.28
CA TYR A 710 -58.77 42.74 -29.56
C TYR A 710 -57.78 42.24 -28.49
N GLU A 711 -56.53 42.73 -28.56
CA GLU A 711 -55.46 42.36 -27.64
C GLU A 711 -55.50 43.23 -26.37
N ILE A 712 -55.39 42.59 -25.21
CA ILE A 712 -55.52 43.21 -23.88
C ILE A 712 -54.24 42.95 -23.09
N ASN A 713 -53.55 44.03 -22.71
CA ASN A 713 -52.38 43.95 -21.84
C ASN A 713 -52.81 43.74 -20.38
N LEU A 714 -52.29 42.70 -19.73
CA LEU A 714 -52.58 42.38 -18.32
C LEU A 714 -51.49 42.97 -17.41
N THR A 715 -51.46 44.30 -17.33
CA THR A 715 -50.44 45.06 -16.57
C THR A 715 -50.85 45.38 -15.13
N SER A 716 -52.11 45.13 -14.76
CA SER A 716 -52.67 45.41 -13.44
C SER A 716 -53.03 44.11 -12.68
N PRO A 717 -53.10 44.13 -11.34
CA PRO A 717 -53.52 42.97 -10.54
C PRO A 717 -54.89 42.41 -10.95
N VAL A 718 -55.79 43.31 -11.39
CA VAL A 718 -57.10 42.98 -11.96
C VAL A 718 -57.30 43.82 -13.21
N THR A 719 -57.71 43.17 -14.31
CA THR A 719 -58.16 43.83 -15.53
C THR A 719 -59.65 43.57 -15.73
N TRP A 720 -60.43 44.64 -15.87
CA TRP A 720 -61.84 44.58 -16.25
C TRP A 720 -61.96 44.59 -17.77
N VAL A 721 -62.65 43.61 -18.34
CA VAL A 721 -63.05 43.60 -19.76
C VAL A 721 -64.56 43.44 -19.83
N SER A 722 -65.25 44.17 -20.69
CA SER A 722 -66.67 43.93 -20.96
C SER A 722 -67.03 44.13 -22.41
N VAL A 723 -68.02 43.37 -22.86
CA VAL A 723 -68.70 43.60 -24.13
C VAL A 723 -70.14 43.93 -23.83
N VAL A 724 -70.61 45.02 -24.42
CA VAL A 724 -71.94 45.58 -24.23
C VAL A 724 -72.58 45.70 -25.59
N TYR A 725 -73.75 45.08 -25.73
CA TYR A 725 -74.63 45.22 -26.88
C TYR A 725 -75.75 46.17 -26.49
N ASN A 726 -75.96 47.22 -27.29
CA ASN A 726 -77.00 48.22 -27.07
C ASN A 726 -77.44 48.89 -28.39
N GLU A 727 -78.67 49.42 -28.43
CA GLU A 727 -79.17 50.27 -29.53
C GLU A 727 -78.19 51.41 -29.87
N ALA A 728 -77.88 51.60 -31.16
CA ALA A 728 -76.86 52.55 -31.62
C ALA A 728 -77.33 54.01 -31.68
N GLY A 729 -78.64 54.26 -31.54
CA GLY A 729 -79.26 55.56 -31.85
C GLY A 729 -79.20 55.93 -33.35
N ILE A 730 -78.84 54.97 -34.21
CA ILE A 730 -78.83 55.08 -35.67
C ILE A 730 -79.99 54.22 -36.18
N VAL A 731 -80.81 54.78 -37.08
CA VAL A 731 -81.99 54.08 -37.60
C VAL A 731 -81.58 52.77 -38.28
N GLY A 732 -82.02 51.65 -37.71
CA GLY A 732 -81.77 50.31 -38.25
C GLY A 732 -80.39 49.71 -37.89
N ALA A 733 -79.69 50.25 -36.89
CA ALA A 733 -78.42 49.71 -36.43
C ALA A 733 -78.36 49.49 -34.91
N GLU A 734 -77.67 48.43 -34.51
CA GLU A 734 -77.27 48.14 -33.14
C GLU A 734 -75.78 48.45 -32.95
N SER A 735 -75.32 48.53 -31.70
CA SER A 735 -73.91 48.77 -31.36
C SER A 735 -73.35 47.72 -30.42
N LEU A 736 -72.08 47.38 -30.64
CA LEU A 736 -71.25 46.54 -29.78
C LEU A 736 -70.08 47.40 -29.27
N LYS A 737 -69.94 47.51 -27.96
CA LYS A 737 -68.82 48.23 -27.31
C LYS A 737 -67.96 47.26 -26.52
N VAL A 738 -66.65 47.33 -26.72
CA VAL A 738 -65.65 46.68 -25.87
C VAL A 738 -65.13 47.70 -24.88
N LEU A 739 -65.22 47.40 -23.59
CA LEU A 739 -64.69 48.20 -22.49
C LEU A 739 -63.49 47.50 -21.88
N VAL A 740 -62.41 48.25 -21.62
CA VAL A 740 -61.27 47.80 -20.81
C VAL A 740 -61.05 48.80 -19.69
N ASN A 741 -61.13 48.33 -18.44
CA ASN A 741 -61.06 49.16 -17.23
C ASN A 741 -62.04 50.36 -17.23
N GLY A 742 -63.19 50.18 -17.87
CA GLY A 742 -64.28 51.17 -17.96
C GLY A 742 -64.16 52.16 -19.11
N ASN A 743 -63.07 52.11 -19.89
CA ASN A 743 -62.93 52.90 -21.10
C ASN A 743 -63.41 52.09 -22.30
N THR A 744 -64.27 52.66 -23.13
CA THR A 744 -64.61 52.06 -24.43
C THR A 744 -63.38 52.09 -25.34
N VAL A 745 -62.84 50.92 -25.64
CA VAL A 745 -61.66 50.76 -26.50
C VAL A 745 -62.00 50.40 -27.94
N LEU A 746 -63.22 49.90 -28.17
CA LEU A 746 -63.72 49.57 -29.50
C LEU A 746 -65.24 49.74 -29.53
N THR A 747 -65.75 50.28 -30.64
CA THR A 747 -67.18 50.33 -30.96
C THR A 747 -67.38 49.79 -32.37
N LYS A 748 -68.37 48.92 -32.54
CA LYS A 748 -68.81 48.37 -33.83
C LYS A 748 -70.31 48.58 -33.98
N TYR A 749 -70.78 48.76 -35.20
CA TYR A 749 -72.18 48.96 -35.54
C TYR A 749 -72.63 47.84 -36.47
N PHE A 750 -73.81 47.29 -36.27
CA PHE A 750 -74.32 46.16 -37.07
C PHE A 750 -75.79 46.34 -37.44
N MET A 751 -76.20 45.78 -38.58
CA MET A 751 -77.52 46.00 -39.16
C MET A 751 -78.61 45.21 -38.44
N ASN A 752 -79.71 45.87 -38.12
CA ASN A 752 -80.94 45.26 -37.61
C ASN A 752 -81.90 45.01 -38.79
N TYR A 753 -81.79 43.84 -39.43
CA TYR A 753 -82.65 43.45 -40.55
C TYR A 753 -83.92 42.72 -40.08
N ARG A 754 -85.11 43.22 -40.41
CA ARG A 754 -86.40 42.54 -40.10
C ARG A 754 -86.54 41.12 -40.66
N SER A 755 -85.71 40.73 -41.64
CA SER A 755 -85.70 39.40 -42.25
C SER A 755 -84.80 38.38 -41.53
N VAL A 756 -83.89 38.82 -40.66
CA VAL A 756 -83.05 37.96 -39.82
C VAL A 756 -83.40 38.27 -38.36
N PRO A 757 -84.32 37.53 -37.73
CA PRO A 757 -84.91 37.93 -36.45
C PRO A 757 -83.92 37.87 -35.27
N ASN A 758 -82.74 37.27 -35.47
CA ASN A 758 -81.73 37.09 -34.45
C ASN A 758 -80.29 37.01 -34.99
N ASP A 759 -79.32 37.31 -34.13
CA ASP A 759 -77.89 37.10 -34.36
C ASP A 759 -77.32 36.09 -33.37
N ASN A 760 -76.45 35.19 -33.84
CA ASN A 760 -75.66 34.32 -32.98
C ASN A 760 -74.27 34.90 -32.80
N ILE A 761 -73.84 35.02 -31.55
CA ILE A 761 -72.58 35.64 -31.17
C ILE A 761 -71.81 34.67 -30.30
N GLN A 762 -70.58 34.38 -30.71
CA GLN A 762 -69.59 33.70 -29.90
C GLN A 762 -68.55 34.71 -29.43
N MET A 763 -68.42 34.84 -28.11
CA MET A 763 -67.37 35.60 -27.45
C MET A 763 -66.38 34.63 -26.81
N THR A 764 -65.11 34.76 -27.14
CA THR A 764 -64.01 33.97 -26.57
C THR A 764 -62.93 34.89 -26.02
N LEU A 765 -62.64 34.80 -24.72
CA LEU A 765 -61.46 35.41 -24.12
C LEU A 765 -60.38 34.33 -23.97
N THR A 766 -59.28 34.45 -24.72
CA THR A 766 -58.11 33.57 -24.62
C THR A 766 -57.03 34.23 -23.78
N TYR A 767 -56.43 33.50 -22.85
CA TYR A 767 -55.40 34.00 -21.94
C TYR A 767 -54.35 32.91 -21.64
N PRO A 768 -53.18 33.24 -21.07
CA PRO A 768 -52.18 32.24 -20.72
C PRO A 768 -52.78 31.19 -19.79
N GLY A 769 -52.79 29.93 -20.21
CA GLY A 769 -53.32 28.82 -19.42
C GLY A 769 -54.80 28.48 -19.64
N GLY A 770 -55.56 29.22 -20.47
CA GLY A 770 -56.95 28.84 -20.75
C GLY A 770 -57.71 29.77 -21.70
N SER A 771 -58.99 29.45 -21.90
CA SER A 771 -59.93 30.31 -22.61
C SER A 771 -61.32 30.21 -21.98
N SER A 772 -62.07 31.30 -22.06
CA SER A 772 -63.47 31.35 -21.66
C SER A 772 -64.34 31.73 -22.85
N THR A 773 -65.28 30.85 -23.21
CA THR A 773 -66.14 31.01 -24.39
C THR A 773 -67.61 31.01 -24.01
N ARG A 774 -68.39 31.91 -24.61
CA ARG A 774 -69.84 31.95 -24.48
C ARG A 774 -70.49 32.21 -25.83
N ASN A 775 -71.56 31.47 -26.11
CA ASN A 775 -72.44 31.71 -27.25
C ASN A 775 -73.74 32.34 -26.76
N GLU A 776 -74.20 33.39 -27.43
CA GLU A 776 -75.46 34.08 -27.16
C GLU A 776 -76.24 34.30 -28.45
N THR A 777 -77.56 34.41 -28.33
CA THR A 777 -78.43 34.82 -29.43
C THR A 777 -79.06 36.16 -29.09
N ILE A 778 -78.93 37.16 -29.95
CA ILE A 778 -79.56 38.49 -29.80
C ILE A 778 -80.83 38.52 -30.63
N TYR A 779 -81.94 39.01 -30.09
CA TYR A 779 -83.16 39.29 -30.85
C TYR A 779 -83.40 40.80 -30.93
N TYR A 780 -83.64 41.29 -32.14
CA TYR A 780 -83.76 42.71 -32.45
C TYR A 780 -85.10 43.39 -32.06
N ARG A 781 -85.76 42.91 -30.99
CA ARG A 781 -87.03 43.52 -30.53
C ARG A 781 -86.73 44.54 -29.45
N ASN A 782 -87.49 45.65 -29.43
CA ASN A 782 -87.50 46.64 -28.35
C ASN A 782 -87.81 45.95 -27.00
N GLY A 783 -86.75 45.52 -26.31
CA GLY A 783 -86.79 45.13 -24.91
C GLY A 783 -86.88 46.36 -24.00
N PRO A 784 -87.29 46.19 -22.74
CA PRO A 784 -87.67 47.30 -21.86
C PRO A 784 -86.46 48.18 -21.49
N ASP A 785 -86.55 49.49 -21.77
CA ASP A 785 -85.89 50.70 -21.21
C ASP A 785 -84.50 50.64 -20.51
N ALA A 786 -83.71 49.56 -20.60
CA ALA A 786 -82.50 49.34 -19.80
C ALA A 786 -81.19 49.84 -20.43
N GLY A 787 -81.25 50.26 -21.70
CA GLY A 787 -80.10 50.81 -22.44
C GLY A 787 -79.03 49.80 -22.86
N PHE A 788 -79.28 48.49 -22.74
CA PHE A 788 -78.45 47.40 -23.29
C PHE A 788 -79.30 46.14 -23.53
N GLU A 789 -78.88 45.26 -24.44
CA GLU A 789 -79.53 43.95 -24.67
C GLU A 789 -78.74 42.80 -24.03
N ILE A 790 -77.40 42.80 -24.16
CA ILE A 790 -76.52 41.78 -23.56
C ILE A 790 -75.28 42.45 -22.99
N ILE A 791 -74.86 41.99 -21.81
CA ILE A 791 -73.58 42.36 -21.20
C ILE A 791 -72.81 41.10 -20.84
N GLN A 792 -71.53 41.08 -21.17
CA GLN A 792 -70.59 40.06 -20.75
C GLN A 792 -69.35 40.71 -20.20
N SER A 793 -69.01 40.40 -18.96
CA SER A 793 -67.92 41.03 -18.20
C SER A 793 -66.97 39.99 -17.63
N PHE A 794 -65.68 40.26 -17.77
CA PHE A 794 -64.59 39.42 -17.29
C PHE A 794 -63.81 40.18 -16.22
N ALA A 795 -63.61 39.53 -15.08
CA ALA A 795 -62.58 39.91 -14.12
C ALA A 795 -61.37 39.00 -14.35
N ILE A 796 -60.25 39.59 -14.78
CA ILE A 796 -59.01 38.87 -15.06
C ILE A 796 -58.01 39.19 -13.94
N ALA A 797 -57.71 38.22 -13.09
CA ALA A 797 -56.82 38.36 -11.95
C ALA A 797 -55.43 37.82 -12.26
N THR A 798 -54.39 38.63 -12.09
CA THR A 798 -52.98 38.22 -12.25
C THR A 798 -52.27 37.94 -10.92
N ASN A 799 -52.98 38.11 -9.80
CA ASN A 799 -52.54 37.82 -8.44
C ASN A 799 -53.76 37.47 -7.59
N LYS A 800 -53.53 37.01 -6.36
CA LYS A 800 -54.56 36.87 -5.32
C LYS A 800 -55.31 38.19 -5.09
N ILE A 801 -56.63 38.13 -4.96
CA ILE A 801 -57.52 39.27 -4.74
C ILE A 801 -57.61 39.55 -3.24
N THR A 802 -57.26 40.78 -2.86
CA THR A 802 -57.28 41.22 -1.47
C THR A 802 -58.46 42.16 -1.21
N ASP A 803 -58.78 42.38 0.06
CA ASP A 803 -59.79 43.37 0.48
C ASP A 803 -59.48 44.76 -0.10
N ASN A 804 -58.20 45.15 -0.12
CA ASN A 804 -57.74 46.39 -0.73
C ASN A 804 -58.01 46.45 -2.24
N THR A 805 -57.83 45.32 -2.94
CA THR A 805 -58.10 45.21 -4.37
C THR A 805 -59.57 45.50 -4.65
N VAL A 806 -60.48 44.82 -3.96
CA VAL A 806 -61.93 45.00 -4.12
C VAL A 806 -62.35 46.42 -3.74
N GLN A 807 -61.88 46.93 -2.59
CA GLN A 807 -62.19 48.27 -2.12
C GLN A 807 -61.76 49.35 -3.13
N SER A 808 -60.60 49.19 -3.78
CA SER A 808 -60.12 50.13 -4.79
C SER A 808 -61.03 50.20 -6.02
N TRP A 809 -61.68 49.09 -6.38
CA TRP A 809 -62.64 49.03 -7.47
C TRP A 809 -64.01 49.57 -7.05
N LEU A 810 -64.48 49.25 -5.84
CA LEU A 810 -65.71 49.80 -5.26
C LEU A 810 -65.69 51.34 -5.20
N ASN A 811 -64.54 51.93 -4.86
CA ASN A 811 -64.37 53.39 -4.81
C ASN A 811 -64.54 54.08 -6.18
N ARG A 812 -64.56 53.33 -7.29
CA ARG A 812 -64.79 53.87 -8.65
C ARG A 812 -66.27 53.95 -9.03
N ASN A 813 -67.18 53.56 -8.14
CA ASN A 813 -68.61 53.49 -8.44
C ASN A 813 -69.16 54.81 -9.01
N SER A 814 -68.85 55.95 -8.38
CA SER A 814 -69.34 57.28 -8.83
C SER A 814 -68.76 57.74 -10.17
N THR A 815 -67.72 57.06 -10.68
CA THR A 815 -67.06 57.41 -11.95
C THR A 815 -67.91 57.05 -13.17
N TYR A 816 -68.81 56.06 -13.05
CA TYR A 816 -69.58 55.53 -14.18
C TYR A 816 -71.05 55.99 -14.13
N PRO A 817 -71.55 56.71 -15.15
CA PRO A 817 -72.92 57.20 -15.21
C PRO A 817 -73.92 56.06 -15.44
N THR A 818 -75.16 56.21 -14.97
CA THR A 818 -76.26 55.26 -15.20
C THR A 818 -76.40 54.91 -16.68
N GLY A 819 -76.70 53.63 -16.95
CA GLY A 819 -76.83 53.05 -18.28
C GLY A 819 -75.90 51.85 -18.48
N ALA A 820 -75.66 51.48 -19.74
CA ALA A 820 -74.96 50.25 -20.11
C ALA A 820 -73.56 50.10 -19.50
N THR A 821 -72.79 51.19 -19.41
CA THR A 821 -71.45 51.19 -18.78
C THR A 821 -71.52 50.91 -17.27
N LYS A 822 -72.54 51.43 -16.58
CA LYS A 822 -72.76 51.16 -15.15
C LYS A 822 -73.16 49.71 -14.91
N ALA A 823 -74.02 49.18 -15.77
CA ALA A 823 -74.40 47.78 -15.73
C ALA A 823 -73.17 46.87 -15.98
N ALA A 824 -72.32 47.21 -16.96
CA ALA A 824 -71.07 46.49 -17.24
C ALA A 824 -70.05 46.54 -16.09
N TYR A 825 -70.03 47.65 -15.34
CA TYR A 825 -69.25 47.75 -14.10
C TYR A 825 -69.84 46.85 -13.01
N GLY A 826 -71.16 46.82 -12.84
CA GLY A 826 -71.84 45.97 -11.84
C GLY A 826 -71.64 44.47 -12.10
N THR A 827 -71.75 44.03 -13.36
CA THR A 827 -71.41 42.65 -13.76
C THR A 827 -69.94 42.36 -13.50
N PHE A 828 -69.00 43.21 -13.94
CA PHE A 828 -67.58 43.04 -13.59
C PHE A 828 -67.32 42.93 -12.08
N MET A 829 -67.97 43.76 -11.26
CA MET A 829 -67.86 43.69 -9.80
C MET A 829 -68.40 42.37 -9.25
N THR A 830 -69.44 41.79 -9.87
CA THR A 830 -69.95 40.45 -9.53
C THR A 830 -68.87 39.38 -9.80
N ALA A 831 -68.22 39.41 -10.96
CA ALA A 831 -67.11 38.51 -11.28
C ALA A 831 -65.89 38.70 -10.36
N LEU A 832 -65.51 39.94 -10.06
CA LEU A 832 -64.39 40.24 -9.15
C LEU A 832 -64.68 39.76 -7.72
N THR A 833 -65.93 39.92 -7.26
CA THR A 833 -66.37 39.46 -5.94
C THR A 833 -66.32 37.94 -5.86
N THR A 834 -66.71 37.24 -6.92
CA THR A 834 -66.61 35.77 -7.00
C THR A 834 -65.16 35.30 -6.80
N LEU A 835 -64.19 35.94 -7.46
CA LEU A 835 -62.76 35.68 -7.26
C LEU A 835 -62.31 35.96 -5.82
N TRP A 836 -62.76 37.07 -5.24
CA TRP A 836 -62.39 37.47 -3.88
C TRP A 836 -62.95 36.53 -2.81
N LEU A 837 -64.24 36.17 -2.88
CA LEU A 837 -64.87 35.23 -1.96
C LEU A 837 -64.25 33.83 -2.10
N SER A 838 -63.91 33.41 -3.33
CA SER A 838 -63.16 32.18 -3.57
C SER A 838 -61.77 32.20 -2.90
N ASP A 839 -61.06 33.34 -2.95
CA ASP A 839 -59.78 33.51 -2.24
C ASP A 839 -59.93 33.48 -0.72
N LYS A 840 -61.01 34.06 -0.17
CA LYS A 840 -61.32 34.01 1.27
C LYS A 840 -61.62 32.59 1.73
N LEU A 841 -62.45 31.87 0.98
CA LEU A 841 -62.76 30.46 1.26
C LEU A 841 -61.48 29.62 1.20
N ALA A 842 -60.63 29.84 0.20
CA ALA A 842 -59.36 29.14 0.06
C ALA A 842 -58.41 29.42 1.24
N ASP A 843 -58.32 30.65 1.74
CA ASP A 843 -57.53 30.95 2.94
C ASP A 843 -58.03 30.19 4.18
N GLU A 844 -59.35 30.15 4.37
CA GLU A 844 -59.97 29.43 5.47
C GLU A 844 -59.71 27.92 5.38
N MET A 845 -59.98 27.32 4.22
CA MET A 845 -59.77 25.89 3.98
C MET A 845 -58.29 25.51 4.05
N ALA A 846 -57.38 26.37 3.59
CA ALA A 846 -55.94 26.12 3.66
C ALA A 846 -55.45 26.04 5.11
N SER A 847 -55.96 26.93 5.98
CA SER A 847 -55.68 26.89 7.42
C SER A 847 -56.23 25.63 8.09
N GLN A 848 -57.44 25.19 7.72
CA GLN A 848 -58.07 24.00 8.31
C GLN A 848 -57.42 22.69 7.86
N LEU A 849 -56.98 22.62 6.60
CA LEU A 849 -56.44 21.41 5.97
C LEU A 849 -54.92 21.37 5.95
N ASN A 850 -54.23 22.34 6.55
CA ASN A 850 -52.77 22.44 6.60
C ASN A 850 -52.13 22.32 5.21
N VAL A 851 -52.63 23.12 4.26
CA VAL A 851 -52.06 23.25 2.92
C VAL A 851 -51.65 24.70 2.69
N THR A 852 -50.76 24.93 1.73
CA THR A 852 -50.47 26.27 1.22
C THR A 852 -50.96 26.36 -0.21
N TRP A 853 -51.46 27.53 -0.61
CA TRP A 853 -51.93 27.73 -1.97
C TRP A 853 -51.49 29.07 -2.53
N SER A 854 -51.39 29.13 -3.84
CA SER A 854 -51.16 30.35 -4.60
C SER A 854 -52.06 30.39 -5.83
N ARG A 855 -52.42 31.60 -6.27
CA ARG A 855 -53.21 31.81 -7.48
C ARG A 855 -52.29 31.76 -8.71
N THR A 856 -52.60 30.88 -9.65
CA THR A 856 -51.93 30.77 -10.95
C THR A 856 -52.48 31.84 -11.87
N PRO A 857 -51.66 32.81 -12.30
CA PRO A 857 -52.15 33.92 -13.09
C PRO A 857 -52.04 33.68 -14.61
N PRO A 858 -52.98 34.22 -15.43
CA PRO A 858 -54.22 34.85 -14.99
C PRO A 858 -55.34 33.84 -14.68
N THR A 859 -56.17 34.14 -13.67
CA THR A 859 -57.47 33.48 -13.46
C THR A 859 -58.60 34.39 -13.94
N VAL A 860 -59.65 33.81 -14.52
CA VAL A 860 -60.75 34.56 -15.14
C VAL A 860 -62.09 34.08 -14.61
N VAL A 861 -62.95 35.02 -14.22
CA VAL A 861 -64.39 34.79 -13.99
C VAL A 861 -65.20 35.65 -14.95
N MET A 862 -66.21 35.06 -15.56
CA MET A 862 -67.17 35.76 -16.41
C MET A 862 -68.48 35.97 -15.65
N SER A 863 -69.13 37.10 -15.88
CA SER A 863 -70.50 37.38 -15.43
C SER A 863 -71.21 38.20 -16.50
N GLY A 864 -72.52 38.30 -16.43
CA GLY A 864 -73.24 39.09 -17.41
C GLY A 864 -74.75 39.06 -17.25
N VAL A 865 -75.42 39.63 -18.23
CA VAL A 865 -76.88 39.60 -18.38
C VAL A 865 -77.17 39.12 -19.81
N ASN A 866 -77.97 38.07 -19.93
CA ASN A 866 -78.36 37.50 -21.22
C ASN A 866 -79.56 38.25 -21.83
N MET A 867 -79.94 37.88 -23.05
CA MET A 867 -81.05 38.52 -23.78
C MET A 867 -82.43 38.43 -23.08
N TYR A 868 -82.61 37.47 -22.17
CA TYR A 868 -83.84 37.29 -21.39
C TYR A 868 -83.83 38.08 -20.08
N GLY A 869 -82.75 38.81 -19.82
CA GLY A 869 -82.56 39.55 -18.58
C GLY A 869 -82.06 38.68 -17.43
N THR A 870 -81.65 37.42 -17.66
CA THR A 870 -81.06 36.60 -16.60
C THR A 870 -79.63 37.07 -16.33
N GLY A 871 -79.39 37.53 -15.11
CA GLY A 871 -78.04 37.78 -14.59
C GLY A 871 -77.36 36.45 -14.24
N TYR A 872 -76.09 36.31 -14.56
CA TYR A 872 -75.37 35.06 -14.33
C TYR A 872 -73.89 35.30 -13.99
N VAL A 873 -73.29 34.31 -13.35
CA VAL A 873 -71.84 34.14 -13.21
C VAL A 873 -71.44 32.79 -13.82
N HIS A 874 -70.23 32.73 -14.36
CA HIS A 874 -69.70 31.56 -15.04
C HIS A 874 -68.22 31.38 -14.71
N CYS A 875 -67.93 30.35 -13.92
CA CYS A 875 -66.57 29.92 -13.58
C CYS A 875 -66.25 28.63 -14.34
N GLN A 876 -65.47 28.74 -15.42
CA GLN A 876 -65.18 27.58 -16.26
C GLN A 876 -64.18 26.59 -15.62
N ASP A 877 -63.23 27.11 -14.85
CA ASP A 877 -62.24 26.35 -14.09
C ASP A 877 -62.71 26.21 -12.63
N PRO A 878 -63.19 25.02 -12.20
CA PRO A 878 -63.62 24.83 -10.82
C PRO A 878 -62.47 24.89 -9.80
N ALA A 879 -61.22 24.75 -10.26
CA ALA A 879 -60.05 24.94 -9.41
C ALA A 879 -59.76 26.42 -9.16
N MET A 880 -60.43 27.34 -9.87
CA MET A 880 -60.26 28.78 -9.74
C MET A 880 -58.79 29.19 -9.80
N GLY A 881 -57.99 28.55 -10.65
CA GLY A 881 -56.55 28.80 -10.80
C GLY A 881 -55.70 28.52 -9.54
N MET A 882 -56.21 27.80 -8.54
CA MET A 882 -55.49 27.55 -7.29
C MET A 882 -54.46 26.43 -7.45
N SER A 883 -53.18 26.78 -7.27
CA SER A 883 -52.08 25.82 -7.13
C SER A 883 -51.85 25.54 -5.65
N VAL A 884 -51.90 24.28 -5.25
CA VAL A 884 -51.95 23.86 -3.83
C VAL A 884 -50.82 22.90 -3.54
N ASN A 885 -50.09 23.14 -2.44
CA ASN A 885 -49.00 22.30 -1.94
C ASN A 885 -49.33 21.79 -0.54
N GLY A 886 -49.15 20.50 -0.30
CA GLY A 886 -49.44 19.82 0.95
C GLY A 886 -49.51 18.30 0.78
N ALA A 887 -50.03 17.60 1.79
CA ALA A 887 -50.29 16.17 1.67
C ALA A 887 -51.37 15.89 0.60
N VAL A 888 -51.23 14.80 -0.14
CA VAL A 888 -52.11 14.47 -1.29
C VAL A 888 -53.59 14.47 -0.89
N ASP A 889 -53.94 13.86 0.23
CA ASP A 889 -55.34 13.80 0.71
C ASP A 889 -55.85 15.19 1.13
N ASN A 890 -55.01 16.01 1.76
CA ASN A 890 -55.37 17.38 2.14
C ASN A 890 -55.56 18.27 0.90
N ILE A 891 -54.76 18.08 -0.16
CA ILE A 891 -54.93 18.76 -1.44
C ILE A 891 -56.27 18.36 -2.07
N LYS A 892 -56.63 17.08 -2.07
CA LYS A 892 -57.91 16.61 -2.60
C LYS A 892 -59.09 17.18 -1.82
N ASN A 893 -59.03 17.14 -0.49
CA ASN A 893 -60.07 17.72 0.38
C ASN A 893 -60.21 19.23 0.20
N PHE A 894 -59.08 19.93 0.02
CA PHE A 894 -59.08 21.37 -0.25
C PHE A 894 -59.76 21.67 -1.58
N ARG A 895 -59.38 20.95 -2.64
CA ARG A 895 -60.00 21.07 -3.96
C ARG A 895 -61.49 20.79 -3.88
N PHE A 896 -61.89 19.74 -3.16
CA PHE A 896 -63.29 19.37 -2.99
C PHE A 896 -64.08 20.47 -2.31
N ALA A 897 -63.63 20.95 -1.15
CA ALA A 897 -64.32 22.00 -0.41
C ALA A 897 -64.44 23.29 -1.22
N CYS A 898 -63.34 23.76 -1.83
CA CYS A 898 -63.32 25.02 -2.57
C CYS A 898 -64.15 24.96 -3.86
N SER A 899 -64.13 23.85 -4.59
CA SER A 899 -64.90 23.71 -5.84
C SER A 899 -66.36 23.34 -5.61
N PHE A 900 -66.69 22.60 -4.55
CA PHE A 900 -68.08 22.29 -4.18
C PHE A 900 -68.82 23.54 -3.67
N LEU A 901 -68.17 24.35 -2.83
CA LEU A 901 -68.75 25.58 -2.30
C LEU A 901 -68.67 26.76 -3.28
N LEU A 902 -68.06 26.58 -4.45
CA LEU A 902 -67.98 27.63 -5.47
C LEU A 902 -69.37 28.10 -5.91
N SER A 903 -70.34 27.18 -6.05
CA SER A 903 -71.74 27.50 -6.35
C SER A 903 -72.37 28.46 -5.33
N GLU A 904 -71.99 28.34 -4.05
CA GLU A 904 -72.49 29.21 -2.98
C GLU A 904 -71.74 30.55 -2.93
N VAL A 905 -70.46 30.55 -3.26
CA VAL A 905 -69.70 31.79 -3.51
C VAL A 905 -70.31 32.60 -4.65
N GLU A 906 -70.69 31.92 -5.73
CA GLU A 906 -71.36 32.49 -6.89
C GLU A 906 -72.78 32.98 -6.54
N HIS A 907 -73.52 32.20 -5.75
CA HIS A 907 -74.80 32.61 -5.19
C HIS A 907 -74.69 33.91 -4.41
N ALA A 908 -73.73 33.99 -3.49
CA ALA A 908 -73.48 35.18 -2.68
C ALA A 908 -73.06 36.38 -3.55
N ALA A 909 -72.20 36.18 -4.55
CA ALA A 909 -71.73 37.24 -5.43
C ALA A 909 -72.86 37.85 -6.27
N VAL A 910 -73.71 37.02 -6.88
CA VAL A 910 -74.88 37.50 -7.64
C VAL A 910 -75.94 38.05 -6.68
N GLY A 911 -76.18 37.38 -5.55
CA GLY A 911 -77.19 37.74 -4.55
C GLY A 911 -76.90 39.07 -3.86
N ALA A 912 -75.63 39.46 -3.73
CA ALA A 912 -75.24 40.77 -3.22
C ALA A 912 -75.93 41.91 -3.99
N THR A 913 -76.22 41.74 -5.28
CA THR A 913 -76.96 42.71 -6.10
C THR A 913 -78.40 42.96 -5.65
N GLY A 914 -78.95 42.13 -4.76
CA GLY A 914 -80.33 42.19 -4.30
C GLY A 914 -81.29 41.37 -5.17
N LEU A 915 -80.77 40.64 -6.17
CA LEU A 915 -81.55 39.71 -6.99
C LEU A 915 -81.84 38.42 -6.21
N SER A 916 -82.98 37.78 -6.49
CA SER A 916 -83.20 36.40 -6.08
C SER A 916 -82.36 35.48 -6.96
N VAL A 917 -81.59 34.57 -6.37
CA VAL A 917 -80.59 33.75 -7.06
C VAL A 917 -80.82 32.28 -6.78
N SER A 918 -80.62 31.46 -7.82
CA SER A 918 -80.55 30.01 -7.73
C SER A 918 -79.11 29.56 -7.97
N SER A 919 -78.59 28.67 -7.11
CA SER A 919 -77.34 27.93 -7.34
C SER A 919 -77.62 26.45 -7.54
N THR A 920 -76.76 25.78 -8.30
CA THR A 920 -76.88 24.36 -8.61
C THR A 920 -76.86 23.51 -7.34
N VAL A 921 -75.90 23.78 -6.44
CA VAL A 921 -75.70 23.00 -5.22
C VAL A 921 -76.85 23.19 -4.23
N ALA A 922 -77.24 24.43 -3.91
CA ALA A 922 -78.37 24.67 -3.01
C ALA A 922 -79.68 24.09 -3.56
N GLY A 923 -79.92 24.19 -4.87
CA GLY A 923 -81.11 23.63 -5.51
C GLY A 923 -81.21 22.12 -5.34
N ILE A 924 -80.15 21.38 -5.72
CA ILE A 924 -80.11 19.91 -5.59
C ILE A 924 -80.19 19.48 -4.13
N MET A 925 -79.41 20.11 -3.24
CA MET A 925 -79.40 19.76 -1.82
C MET A 925 -80.73 20.04 -1.14
N SER A 926 -81.39 21.16 -1.46
CA SER A 926 -82.73 21.48 -0.97
C SER A 926 -83.77 20.45 -1.43
N GLY A 927 -83.76 20.05 -2.71
CA GLY A 927 -84.64 19.01 -3.23
C GLY A 927 -84.46 17.68 -2.48
N ILE A 928 -83.20 17.24 -2.30
CA ILE A 928 -82.88 16.02 -1.54
C ILE A 928 -83.40 16.11 -0.09
N LEU A 929 -83.15 17.23 0.59
CA LEU A 929 -83.60 17.44 1.98
C LEU A 929 -85.13 17.49 2.10
N ASN A 930 -85.83 17.95 1.06
CA ASN A 930 -87.29 17.95 0.98
C ASN A 930 -87.89 16.60 0.55
N GLY A 931 -87.06 15.57 0.36
CA GLY A 931 -87.49 14.20 0.05
C GLY A 931 -87.69 13.92 -1.43
N GLU A 932 -87.20 14.77 -2.33
CA GLU A 932 -87.20 14.49 -3.77
C GLU A 932 -86.24 13.33 -4.09
N THR A 933 -86.62 12.50 -5.05
CA THR A 933 -85.76 11.40 -5.52
C THR A 933 -84.65 11.92 -6.41
N PHE A 934 -83.45 11.36 -6.30
CA PHE A 934 -82.28 11.76 -7.07
C PHE A 934 -81.53 10.54 -7.58
N ASP A 935 -80.82 10.73 -8.69
CA ASP A 935 -79.94 9.74 -9.29
C ASP A 935 -78.47 10.06 -8.95
N MET A 936 -77.71 9.00 -8.67
CA MET A 936 -76.25 9.05 -8.60
C MET A 936 -75.67 8.12 -9.65
N ILE A 937 -74.98 8.70 -10.62
CA ILE A 937 -74.41 7.98 -11.75
C ILE A 937 -72.89 8.02 -11.62
N ARG A 938 -72.26 6.84 -11.53
CA ARG A 938 -70.80 6.73 -11.48
C ARG A 938 -70.26 6.24 -12.82
N ASN A 939 -69.30 6.98 -13.39
CA ASN A 939 -68.56 6.60 -14.59
C ASN A 939 -67.06 6.82 -14.35
N GLY A 940 -66.34 5.74 -14.01
CA GLY A 940 -64.93 5.82 -13.60
C GLY A 940 -64.75 6.58 -12.28
N SER A 941 -63.90 7.61 -12.29
CA SER A 941 -63.68 8.52 -11.14
C SER A 941 -64.77 9.59 -10.99
N MET A 942 -65.61 9.76 -12.02
CA MET A 942 -66.66 10.79 -12.02
C MET A 942 -67.94 10.27 -11.38
N VAL A 943 -68.50 11.04 -10.44
CA VAL A 943 -69.78 10.80 -9.79
C VAL A 943 -70.70 11.98 -10.08
N THR A 944 -71.78 11.76 -10.82
CA THR A 944 -72.80 12.76 -11.13
C THR A 944 -74.00 12.59 -10.21
N ILE A 945 -74.47 13.67 -9.59
CA ILE A 945 -75.65 13.75 -8.72
C ILE A 945 -76.65 14.72 -9.35
N MET A 946 -77.91 14.27 -9.51
CA MET A 946 -78.98 15.07 -10.13
C MET A 946 -80.36 14.66 -9.62
N LEU A 947 -81.30 15.61 -9.53
CA LEU A 947 -82.69 15.34 -9.10
C LEU A 947 -83.49 14.70 -10.26
N ASN A 948 -84.37 13.75 -9.93
CA ASN A 948 -85.19 13.07 -10.94
C ASN A 948 -86.25 14.04 -11.50
N GLY A 949 -86.21 14.28 -12.82
CA GLY A 949 -87.10 15.24 -13.49
C GLY A 949 -86.50 16.64 -13.69
N SER A 950 -85.31 16.90 -13.16
CA SER A 950 -84.57 18.15 -13.35
C SER A 950 -83.16 17.87 -13.89
N PRO A 951 -83.02 17.33 -15.13
CA PRO A 951 -81.73 16.91 -15.67
C PRO A 951 -80.77 18.07 -15.94
N ASP A 952 -81.30 19.30 -15.96
CA ASP A 952 -80.59 20.52 -16.27
C ASP A 952 -79.63 20.94 -15.16
N SER A 953 -79.79 20.47 -13.91
CA SER A 953 -78.87 20.77 -12.80
C SER A 953 -78.13 19.51 -12.32
N GLN A 954 -76.80 19.56 -12.29
CA GLN A 954 -75.94 18.43 -11.96
C GLN A 954 -74.73 18.84 -11.10
N ILE A 955 -74.38 18.00 -10.14
CA ILE A 955 -73.10 18.07 -9.41
C ILE A 955 -72.24 16.91 -9.89
N ILE A 956 -71.06 17.20 -10.43
CA ILE A 956 -70.12 16.18 -10.92
C ILE A 956 -68.85 16.24 -10.09
N ILE A 957 -68.52 15.15 -9.41
CA ILE A 957 -67.36 15.03 -8.51
C ILE A 957 -66.34 14.09 -9.16
N ASP A 958 -65.11 14.56 -9.34
CA ASP A 958 -63.98 13.69 -9.68
C ASP A 958 -63.27 13.20 -8.41
N SER A 959 -63.41 11.93 -8.09
CA SER A 959 -62.80 11.34 -6.90
C SER A 959 -61.27 11.32 -6.93
N ASP A 960 -60.66 11.42 -8.12
CA ASP A 960 -59.20 11.34 -8.25
C ASP A 960 -58.53 12.68 -8.00
N SER A 961 -59.04 13.76 -8.62
CA SER A 961 -58.51 15.11 -8.42
C SER A 961 -59.08 15.84 -7.20
N GLY A 962 -60.27 15.43 -6.74
CA GLY A 962 -61.05 16.12 -5.73
C GLY A 962 -61.83 17.33 -6.27
N LEU A 963 -61.87 17.57 -7.58
CA LEU A 963 -62.59 18.71 -8.16
C LEU A 963 -64.08 18.41 -8.33
N VAL A 964 -64.91 19.43 -8.11
CA VAL A 964 -66.35 19.41 -8.31
C VAL A 964 -66.74 20.41 -9.37
N TRP A 965 -67.53 19.98 -10.35
CA TRP A 965 -68.21 20.85 -11.29
C TRP A 965 -69.68 20.91 -10.93
N ASP A 966 -70.20 22.11 -10.75
CA ASP A 966 -71.64 22.35 -10.70
C ASP A 966 -72.11 22.91 -12.05
N LEU A 967 -73.14 22.29 -12.61
CA LEU A 967 -73.65 22.58 -13.94
C LEU A 967 -75.14 22.89 -13.83
N THR A 968 -75.58 24.02 -14.36
CA THR A 968 -76.99 24.35 -14.58
C THR A 968 -77.18 24.72 -16.05
N GLU A 969 -77.87 23.90 -16.81
CA GLU A 969 -78.27 24.18 -18.18
C GLU A 969 -79.51 25.07 -18.21
N SER A 970 -79.45 26.18 -18.93
CA SER A 970 -80.61 27.03 -19.18
C SER A 970 -80.44 27.72 -20.52
N ASN A 971 -81.53 27.85 -21.29
CA ASN A 971 -81.52 28.47 -22.63
C ASN A 971 -80.47 27.87 -23.59
N GLY A 972 -80.18 26.57 -23.49
CA GLY A 972 -79.19 25.87 -24.33
C GLY A 972 -77.73 26.18 -23.98
N PHE A 973 -77.47 26.77 -22.82
CA PHE A 973 -76.13 27.05 -22.30
C PHE A 973 -75.94 26.41 -20.92
N VAL A 974 -74.81 25.75 -20.72
CA VAL A 974 -74.42 25.20 -19.42
C VAL A 974 -73.75 26.30 -18.61
N TYR A 975 -74.52 26.93 -17.73
CA TYR A 975 -73.98 27.80 -16.69
C TYR A 975 -73.20 26.93 -15.70
N LYS A 976 -71.96 27.32 -15.45
CA LYS A 976 -71.11 26.75 -14.40
C LYS A 976 -71.12 27.78 -13.28
N GLY A 977 -72.25 27.82 -12.57
CA GLY A 977 -72.49 28.73 -11.46
C GLY A 977 -73.94 29.19 -11.27
N ALA A 978 -74.12 30.37 -10.69
CA ALA A 978 -75.42 30.88 -10.24
C ALA A 978 -76.14 31.79 -11.25
N ILE A 979 -77.47 31.71 -11.29
CA ILE A 979 -78.35 32.51 -12.17
C ILE A 979 -79.44 33.24 -11.39
N SER A 980 -79.84 34.43 -11.84
CA SER A 980 -80.93 35.20 -11.24
C SER A 980 -82.31 34.66 -11.64
N GLN A 981 -83.25 34.65 -10.70
CA GLN A 981 -84.64 34.23 -10.93
C GLN A 981 -85.54 35.37 -11.43
N VAL A 982 -85.10 36.62 -11.26
CA VAL A 982 -85.79 37.82 -11.71
C VAL A 982 -84.96 38.58 -12.74
N ASN A 983 -85.64 39.38 -13.57
CA ASN A 983 -85.02 40.15 -14.63
C ASN A 983 -84.00 41.16 -14.07
N ALA A 984 -82.75 40.96 -14.45
CA ALA A 984 -81.57 41.71 -14.07
C ALA A 984 -81.33 42.97 -14.94
N TYR A 985 -82.33 43.41 -15.72
CA TYR A 985 -82.22 44.64 -16.53
C TYR A 985 -81.89 45.88 -15.66
N CYS A 986 -82.20 45.86 -14.36
CA CYS A 986 -81.85 46.90 -13.38
C CYS A 986 -80.40 46.84 -12.85
N TYR A 987 -79.46 46.13 -13.50
CA TYR A 987 -78.03 46.23 -13.17
C TYR A 987 -77.51 47.68 -13.28
N HIS A 988 -78.20 48.57 -14.00
CA HIS A 988 -78.04 50.02 -13.84
C HIS A 988 -78.97 50.52 -12.72
N ASP A 989 -78.45 51.29 -11.76
CA ASP A 989 -79.13 51.92 -10.60
C ASP A 989 -79.07 51.17 -9.25
N GLN A 990 -80.20 51.05 -8.51
CA GLN A 990 -80.24 50.63 -7.11
C GLN A 990 -79.52 49.30 -6.89
N LEU A 991 -79.58 48.32 -7.81
CA LEU A 991 -78.94 47.01 -7.62
C LEU A 991 -77.40 47.06 -7.61
N THR A 992 -76.79 47.90 -8.47
CA THR A 992 -75.33 48.14 -8.40
C THR A 992 -74.97 48.98 -7.17
N SER A 993 -75.88 49.82 -6.67
CA SER A 993 -75.64 50.58 -5.43
C SER A 993 -75.87 49.74 -4.15
N SER A 994 -76.81 48.79 -4.20
CA SER A 994 -77.20 47.84 -3.14
C SER A 994 -76.17 46.73 -3.00
N SER A 995 -75.59 46.25 -4.11
CA SER A 995 -74.43 45.36 -4.07
C SER A 995 -73.32 45.97 -3.23
N LEU A 996 -72.99 47.24 -3.46
CA LEU A 996 -72.01 48.00 -2.69
C LEU A 996 -72.35 48.18 -1.19
N VAL A 997 -73.64 48.26 -0.81
CA VAL A 997 -74.05 48.36 0.61
C VAL A 997 -74.03 47.00 1.29
N ASN A 998 -74.43 45.94 0.58
CA ASN A 998 -74.35 44.56 1.05
C ASN A 998 -72.90 44.05 1.11
N PHE A 999 -71.99 44.59 0.27
CA PHE A 999 -70.55 44.33 0.35
C PHE A 999 -69.87 45.03 1.54
N LYS A 1000 -70.53 45.98 2.21
CA LYS A 1000 -69.99 46.74 3.36
C LYS A 1000 -70.24 46.09 4.72
N LEU A 1001 -70.83 44.90 4.79
CA LEU A 1001 -71.24 44.30 6.06
C LEU A 1001 -70.57 42.95 6.31
N ASP A 1002 -69.80 42.93 7.40
CA ASP A 1002 -69.43 41.75 8.17
C ASP A 1002 -70.64 40.79 8.31
N LYS A 1003 -70.52 39.61 7.70
CA LYS A 1003 -71.12 38.36 8.18
C LYS A 1003 -70.45 37.15 7.54
#